data_AF-A0A3A4QK36-F1
#
_entry.id   AF-A0A3A4QK36-F1
#
_cell.length_a   1.000
_cell.length_b   1.000
_cell.length_c   1.000
_cell.angle_alpha   90.00
_cell.angle_beta   90.00
_cell.angle_gamma   90.00
#
_symmetry.space_group_name_H-M   'P 1'
#
loop_
_entity.id
_entity.type
_entity.pdbx_description
1 polymer ?
#
loop_
_entity_poly.entity_id
_entity_poly.type
_entity_poly.pdbx_seq_one_letter_code
_entity_poly.pdbx_strand_id
1 'polypeptide(L)'
;MNPTPREINGITIIGDNFLAKDHTGKPLNTLATIFPGFHLAVTGRNEIHGMQVDRAIDYLKSIVFGAEASPLTENLCRDAVCVNIYRERIILRIEQDNIDKGLAADLLLQRFIPKAAIQFTGHHLAEVRKALRLRGEIWRFSPPPIMENDFSDLLCHCRTRIKTGVRFFHNKHTGEHVLTYQEAEAVRTLFSEHTHEALACIQEIIHLSRLLNHQGYPELSFLVPAGKEPDSRILEEIAGSPEPDDNFTAQQARPVQQIEKSRIIYERFLREFAERAGPDLLIDDPGNTLWRATVLCRLYNIDERTTAEWALGLGPEFYLNIRWLPGALIAEDEIRFEPETPDRIKRLIEYYLRTRNDFLSINVGSIVTPLTDRNQAGEEREVFIVNLSLPDDQKDIRHIRMSKWDVVHRIKQGLSLEQAITDTRIYRDFIIDRLVAIRTLGLPIPEFKQIDIEDELGASTIPVYYFERDYIPGIATDKIPSLFYARAGFLPQLAFFLGQAAAASLVLGRTDPRSNQLYYDDGDEIIRLDAFGFPIAFMLLETTGSFKDWTTPIENMLPHCIEHFVRHMEKARQQGVAQPEFSSALQSFSDGLKNEILRMQTLTDDPSADVRSLFSDRSFEDGGIRCRWEGVIERLGRTRPEQLEALIYGSPHIRSFAE
;
A
#
# COMPACT_ATOMS: atom_id res chain seq x y z
N MET A 1 -45.91 -28.08 2.29
CA MET A 1 -46.00 -27.98 0.81
C MET A 1 -44.67 -27.46 0.34
N ASN A 2 -43.96 -28.19 -0.53
CA ASN A 2 -42.74 -27.66 -1.12
C ASN A 2 -43.13 -26.52 -2.07
N PRO A 3 -42.44 -25.35 -2.03
CA PRO A 3 -42.72 -24.26 -2.95
C PRO A 3 -42.61 -24.75 -4.40
N THR A 4 -43.58 -24.38 -5.23
CA THR A 4 -43.51 -24.63 -6.67
C THR A 4 -42.24 -23.99 -7.25
N PRO A 5 -41.50 -24.67 -8.13
CA PRO A 5 -40.38 -24.07 -8.85
C PRO A 5 -40.85 -22.79 -9.54
N ARG A 6 -40.06 -21.72 -9.44
CA ARG A 6 -40.34 -20.44 -10.09
C ARG A 6 -39.16 -20.00 -10.94
N GLU A 7 -39.44 -19.31 -12.03
CA GLU A 7 -38.42 -18.72 -12.89
C GLU A 7 -38.24 -17.25 -12.54
N ILE A 8 -37.00 -16.83 -12.30
CA ILE A 8 -36.62 -15.44 -12.03
C ILE A 8 -35.44 -15.10 -12.92
N ASN A 9 -35.62 -14.16 -13.85
CA ASN A 9 -34.58 -13.65 -14.75
C ASN A 9 -33.76 -14.78 -15.43
N GLY A 10 -34.45 -15.82 -15.90
CA GLY A 10 -33.85 -16.98 -16.59
C GLY A 10 -33.13 -17.96 -15.67
N ILE A 11 -33.49 -18.00 -14.38
CA ILE A 11 -32.99 -18.98 -13.40
C ILE A 11 -34.19 -19.66 -12.76
N THR A 12 -34.16 -20.99 -12.72
CA THR A 12 -35.15 -21.78 -11.99
C THR A 12 -34.77 -21.81 -10.50
N ILE A 13 -35.68 -21.41 -9.62
CA ILE A 13 -35.50 -21.47 -8.17
C ILE A 13 -36.49 -22.47 -7.57
N ILE A 14 -35.96 -23.49 -6.89
CA ILE A 14 -36.73 -24.48 -6.14
C ILE A 14 -36.62 -24.15 -4.64
N GLY A 15 -37.71 -23.72 -4.01
CA GLY A 15 -37.74 -23.32 -2.60
C GLY A 15 -38.18 -21.86 -2.39
N ASP A 16 -37.99 -21.32 -1.19
CA ASP A 16 -38.35 -19.93 -0.83
C ASP A 16 -37.39 -18.90 -1.46
N ASN A 17 -37.67 -17.59 -1.36
CA ASN A 17 -36.73 -16.55 -1.81
C ASN A 17 -35.46 -16.59 -0.95
N PHE A 18 -34.29 -16.34 -1.55
CA PHE A 18 -32.98 -16.39 -0.87
C PHE A 18 -32.98 -15.60 0.45
N LEU A 19 -33.44 -14.35 0.39
CA LEU A 19 -33.46 -13.44 1.54
C LEU A 19 -34.81 -13.38 2.26
N ALA A 20 -35.68 -14.39 2.08
CA ALA A 20 -36.99 -14.42 2.73
C ALA A 20 -36.84 -14.48 4.25
N LYS A 21 -37.69 -13.74 4.96
CA LYS A 21 -37.75 -13.73 6.43
C LYS A 21 -39.09 -14.28 6.92
N ASP A 22 -39.10 -14.89 8.09
CA ASP A 22 -40.34 -15.24 8.77
C ASP A 22 -41.00 -13.99 9.40
N HIS A 23 -42.17 -14.21 10.01
CA HIS A 23 -42.93 -13.18 10.73
C HIS A 23 -42.19 -12.58 11.94
N THR A 24 -41.09 -13.20 12.40
CA THR A 24 -40.23 -12.72 13.48
C THR A 24 -38.99 -11.97 12.96
N GLY A 25 -38.83 -11.84 11.64
CA GLY A 25 -37.68 -11.20 11.00
C GLY A 25 -36.44 -12.10 10.88
N LYS A 26 -36.53 -13.40 11.22
CA LYS A 26 -35.43 -14.35 11.03
C LYS A 26 -35.38 -14.85 9.59
N PRO A 27 -34.18 -15.07 9.02
CA PRO A 27 -34.06 -15.62 7.67
C PRO A 27 -34.64 -17.03 7.61
N LEU A 28 -35.47 -17.28 6.59
CA LEU A 28 -36.09 -18.58 6.35
C LEU A 28 -35.08 -19.60 5.81
N ASN A 29 -34.12 -19.13 5.04
CA ASN A 29 -33.07 -19.94 4.43
C ASN A 29 -31.72 -19.53 5.01
N THR A 30 -30.91 -20.52 5.37
CA THR A 30 -29.52 -20.33 5.81
C THR A 30 -28.52 -20.88 4.79
N LEU A 31 -28.96 -21.83 3.97
CA LEU A 31 -28.16 -22.49 2.94
C LEU A 31 -28.90 -22.51 1.60
N ALA A 32 -28.14 -22.43 0.52
CA ALA A 32 -28.60 -22.69 -0.84
C ALA A 32 -27.50 -23.41 -1.65
N THR A 33 -27.91 -24.05 -2.75
CA THR A 33 -26.98 -24.63 -3.72
C THR A 33 -27.34 -24.12 -5.11
N ILE A 34 -26.35 -23.62 -5.84
CA ILE A 34 -26.49 -23.14 -7.21
C ILE A 34 -25.86 -24.17 -8.15
N PHE A 35 -26.49 -24.38 -9.30
CA PHE A 35 -26.01 -25.23 -10.37
C PHE A 35 -25.89 -24.36 -11.63
N PRO A 36 -24.74 -23.72 -11.85
CA PRO A 36 -24.59 -22.74 -12.91
C PRO A 36 -24.83 -23.27 -14.32
N GLY A 37 -24.31 -24.45 -14.65
CA GLY A 37 -24.50 -25.09 -15.95
C GLY A 37 -25.95 -25.50 -16.22
N PHE A 38 -26.77 -25.60 -15.18
CA PHE A 38 -28.19 -25.95 -15.28
C PHE A 38 -29.14 -24.74 -15.09
N HIS A 39 -28.60 -23.53 -14.88
CA HIS A 39 -29.39 -22.32 -14.56
C HIS A 39 -30.40 -22.57 -13.43
N LEU A 40 -29.98 -23.32 -12.41
CA LEU A 40 -30.85 -23.81 -11.33
C LEU A 40 -30.30 -23.39 -9.96
N ALA A 41 -31.20 -23.05 -9.06
CA ALA A 41 -30.90 -22.76 -7.67
C ALA A 41 -31.88 -23.46 -6.74
N VAL A 42 -31.40 -24.00 -5.63
CA VAL A 42 -32.23 -24.65 -4.61
C VAL A 42 -32.02 -23.98 -3.27
N THR A 43 -33.12 -23.62 -2.63
CA THR A 43 -33.18 -23.12 -1.26
C THR A 43 -34.05 -24.04 -0.41
N GLY A 44 -33.73 -24.12 0.88
CA GLY A 44 -34.44 -25.02 1.79
C GLY A 44 -34.31 -24.60 3.25
N ARG A 45 -35.39 -24.81 4.01
CA ARG A 45 -35.40 -24.57 5.45
C ARG A 45 -34.85 -25.81 6.16
N ASN A 46 -33.85 -25.61 7.02
CA ASN A 46 -33.20 -26.71 7.77
C ASN A 46 -32.67 -27.85 6.86
N GLU A 47 -32.32 -27.53 5.61
CA GLU A 47 -31.73 -28.47 4.66
C GLU A 47 -30.22 -28.26 4.59
N ILE A 48 -29.47 -29.34 4.41
CA ILE A 48 -28.04 -29.30 4.05
C ILE A 48 -27.88 -29.34 2.53
N HIS A 49 -26.70 -28.93 2.03
CA HIS A 49 -26.44 -28.90 0.58
C HIS A 49 -26.71 -30.23 -0.13
N GLY A 50 -26.42 -31.39 0.49
CA GLY A 50 -26.72 -32.70 -0.08
C GLY A 50 -28.22 -32.91 -0.37
N MET A 51 -29.10 -32.52 0.56
CA MET A 51 -30.56 -32.62 0.36
C MET A 51 -31.03 -31.68 -0.76
N GLN A 52 -30.37 -30.54 -0.92
CA GLN A 52 -30.68 -29.58 -1.99
C GLN A 52 -30.26 -30.13 -3.37
N VAL A 53 -29.16 -30.88 -3.43
CA VAL A 53 -28.74 -31.63 -4.63
C VAL A 53 -29.77 -32.69 -5.00
N ASP A 54 -30.24 -33.49 -4.03
CA ASP A 54 -31.26 -34.52 -4.29
C ASP A 54 -32.55 -33.90 -4.87
N ARG A 55 -33.00 -32.77 -4.32
CA ARG A 55 -34.18 -32.04 -4.83
C ARG A 55 -33.98 -31.52 -6.26
N ALA A 56 -32.78 -31.05 -6.60
CA ALA A 56 -32.46 -30.65 -7.96
C ALA A 56 -32.47 -31.83 -8.93
N ILE A 57 -31.95 -32.99 -8.52
CA ILE A 57 -31.98 -34.24 -9.31
C ILE A 57 -33.43 -34.66 -9.58
N ASP A 58 -34.27 -34.69 -8.55
CA ASP A 58 -35.67 -35.08 -8.68
C ASP A 58 -36.44 -34.14 -9.61
N TYR A 59 -36.18 -32.83 -9.49
CA TYR A 59 -36.75 -31.84 -10.41
C TYR A 59 -36.31 -32.08 -11.85
N LEU A 60 -35.02 -32.22 -12.12
CA LEU A 60 -34.50 -32.42 -13.48
C LEU A 60 -34.99 -33.74 -14.10
N LYS A 61 -35.09 -34.82 -13.33
CA LYS A 61 -35.70 -36.08 -13.79
C LYS A 61 -37.18 -35.93 -14.16
N SER A 62 -37.91 -35.04 -13.47
CA SER A 62 -39.32 -34.80 -13.76
C SER A 62 -39.55 -34.03 -15.08
N ILE A 63 -38.55 -33.27 -15.54
CA ILE A 63 -38.64 -32.46 -16.76
C ILE A 63 -37.89 -33.04 -17.97
N VAL A 64 -36.85 -33.87 -17.75
CA VAL A 64 -36.09 -34.53 -18.83
C VAL A 64 -36.55 -35.98 -18.97
N PHE A 65 -37.38 -36.25 -19.99
CA PHE A 65 -37.85 -37.60 -20.30
C PHE A 65 -36.69 -38.46 -20.84
N GLY A 66 -36.31 -39.53 -20.14
CA GLY A 66 -35.32 -40.51 -20.60
C GLY A 66 -33.85 -40.21 -20.27
N ALA A 67 -33.54 -39.28 -19.36
CA ALA A 67 -32.17 -39.09 -18.89
C ALA A 67 -31.67 -40.31 -18.09
N GLU A 68 -30.50 -40.84 -18.43
CA GLU A 68 -29.83 -41.84 -17.59
C GLU A 68 -29.53 -41.24 -16.20
N ALA A 69 -29.92 -41.95 -15.14
CA ALA A 69 -29.89 -41.42 -13.78
C ALA A 69 -28.47 -41.17 -13.25
N SER A 70 -27.47 -41.92 -13.73
CA SER A 70 -26.10 -41.85 -13.23
C SER A 70 -25.32 -40.64 -13.77
N PRO A 71 -25.27 -40.39 -15.11
CA PRO A 71 -24.52 -39.24 -15.65
C PRO A 71 -25.08 -37.88 -15.20
N LEU A 72 -26.41 -37.77 -15.09
CA LEU A 72 -27.07 -36.54 -14.65
C LEU A 72 -26.69 -36.19 -13.20
N THR A 73 -26.73 -37.18 -12.31
CA THR A 73 -26.40 -37.01 -10.89
C THR A 73 -24.94 -36.57 -10.72
N GLU A 74 -24.01 -37.21 -11.43
CA GLU A 74 -22.59 -36.87 -11.35
C GLU A 74 -22.29 -35.47 -11.88
N ASN A 75 -22.89 -35.09 -13.03
CA ASN A 75 -22.74 -33.75 -13.58
C ASN A 75 -23.30 -32.67 -12.65
N LEU A 76 -24.45 -32.92 -12.03
CA LEU A 76 -25.07 -31.99 -11.10
C LEU A 76 -24.22 -31.79 -9.83
N CYS A 77 -23.70 -32.88 -9.25
CA CYS A 77 -22.79 -32.81 -8.11
C CYS A 77 -21.50 -32.04 -8.46
N ARG A 78 -20.97 -32.22 -9.68
CA ARG A 78 -19.81 -31.47 -10.16
C ARG A 78 -20.11 -29.99 -10.37
N ASP A 79 -21.33 -29.64 -10.74
CA ASP A 79 -21.76 -28.25 -11.00
C ASP A 79 -22.22 -27.51 -9.72
N ALA A 80 -22.39 -28.23 -8.61
CA ALA A 80 -22.89 -27.66 -7.36
C ALA A 80 -21.93 -26.62 -6.76
N VAL A 81 -22.48 -25.43 -6.47
CA VAL A 81 -21.82 -24.37 -5.71
C VAL A 81 -22.59 -24.12 -4.43
N CYS A 82 -21.94 -24.35 -3.29
CA CYS A 82 -22.52 -24.18 -1.97
C CYS A 82 -22.58 -22.69 -1.60
N VAL A 83 -23.71 -22.28 -1.01
CA VAL A 83 -24.00 -20.90 -0.67
C VAL A 83 -24.52 -20.78 0.75
N ASN A 84 -23.89 -19.91 1.54
CA ASN A 84 -24.37 -19.56 2.87
C ASN A 84 -25.12 -18.23 2.83
N ILE A 85 -26.24 -18.13 3.53
CA ILE A 85 -27.05 -16.93 3.61
C ILE A 85 -26.99 -16.40 5.04
N TYR A 86 -26.45 -15.19 5.23
CA TYR A 86 -26.25 -14.59 6.53
C TYR A 86 -26.50 -13.09 6.51
N ARG A 87 -27.41 -12.59 7.37
CA ARG A 87 -27.72 -11.16 7.53
C ARG A 87 -27.84 -10.40 6.19
N GLU A 88 -28.70 -10.90 5.30
CA GLU A 88 -28.94 -10.34 3.97
C GLU A 88 -27.77 -10.43 2.98
N ARG A 89 -26.68 -11.08 3.36
CA ARG A 89 -25.55 -11.40 2.49
C ARG A 89 -25.58 -12.85 2.06
N ILE A 90 -25.01 -13.07 0.89
CA ILE A 90 -24.86 -14.37 0.27
C ILE A 90 -23.37 -14.63 0.13
N ILE A 91 -22.89 -15.69 0.76
CA ILE A 91 -21.48 -16.07 0.77
C ILE A 91 -21.36 -17.31 -0.11
N LEU A 92 -20.83 -17.10 -1.32
CA LEU A 92 -20.50 -18.16 -2.27
C LEU A 92 -19.23 -18.88 -1.82
N ARG A 93 -19.30 -20.20 -1.73
CA ARG A 93 -18.13 -21.02 -1.43
C ARG A 93 -17.31 -21.25 -2.69
N ILE A 94 -16.15 -20.61 -2.77
CA ILE A 94 -15.15 -20.83 -3.82
C ILE A 94 -13.95 -21.56 -3.24
N GLU A 95 -13.53 -22.61 -3.94
CA GLU A 95 -12.39 -23.48 -3.68
C GLU A 95 -11.49 -23.51 -4.92
N GLN A 96 -10.24 -23.98 -4.75
CA GLN A 96 -9.24 -23.96 -5.81
C GLN A 96 -9.69 -24.74 -7.07
N ASP A 97 -10.38 -25.86 -6.88
CA ASP A 97 -10.81 -26.75 -7.98
C ASP A 97 -12.11 -26.31 -8.67
N ASN A 98 -12.78 -25.25 -8.20
CA ASN A 98 -14.10 -24.85 -8.70
C ASN A 98 -14.27 -23.35 -8.94
N ILE A 99 -13.17 -22.59 -9.08
CA ILE A 99 -13.20 -21.13 -9.25
C ILE A 99 -14.17 -20.69 -10.36
N ASP A 100 -14.07 -21.30 -11.54
CA ASP A 100 -14.92 -20.95 -12.69
C ASP A 100 -16.41 -21.15 -12.39
N LYS A 101 -16.77 -22.21 -11.66
CA LYS A 101 -18.16 -22.50 -11.26
C LYS A 101 -18.64 -21.50 -10.23
N GLY A 102 -17.79 -21.17 -9.25
CA GLY A 102 -18.09 -20.14 -8.26
C GLY A 102 -18.37 -18.78 -8.91
N LEU A 103 -17.55 -18.41 -9.91
CA LEU A 103 -17.72 -17.18 -10.69
C LEU A 103 -18.94 -17.22 -11.62
N ALA A 104 -19.30 -18.40 -12.16
CA ALA A 104 -20.53 -18.57 -12.91
C ALA A 104 -21.77 -18.46 -12.00
N ALA A 105 -21.73 -19.03 -10.79
CA ALA A 105 -22.78 -18.88 -9.79
C ALA A 105 -22.98 -17.41 -9.38
N ASP A 106 -21.88 -16.66 -9.20
CA ASP A 106 -21.90 -15.22 -8.96
C ASP A 106 -22.63 -14.45 -10.07
N LEU A 107 -22.28 -14.68 -11.33
CA LEU A 107 -22.95 -14.05 -12.48
C LEU A 107 -24.45 -14.38 -12.55
N LEU A 108 -24.83 -15.60 -12.18
CA LEU A 108 -26.25 -15.99 -12.13
C LEU A 108 -27.00 -15.29 -11.01
N LEU A 109 -26.45 -15.27 -9.80
CA LEU A 109 -27.09 -14.60 -8.67
C LEU A 109 -27.24 -13.09 -8.91
N GLN A 110 -26.28 -12.45 -9.57
CA GLN A 110 -26.34 -11.03 -9.94
C GLN A 110 -27.56 -10.65 -10.79
N ARG A 111 -28.21 -11.61 -11.45
CA ARG A 111 -29.43 -11.34 -12.23
C ARG A 111 -30.61 -10.90 -11.36
N PHE A 112 -30.62 -11.21 -10.07
CA PHE A 112 -31.72 -10.86 -9.16
C PHE A 112 -31.28 -10.48 -7.75
N ILE A 113 -29.98 -10.49 -7.48
CA ILE A 113 -29.38 -10.12 -6.19
C ILE A 113 -28.33 -9.03 -6.43
N PRO A 114 -28.36 -7.92 -5.67
CA PRO A 114 -27.33 -6.90 -5.79
C PRO A 114 -25.93 -7.49 -5.58
N LYS A 115 -24.99 -7.14 -6.46
CA LYS A 115 -23.61 -7.64 -6.40
C LYS A 115 -22.93 -7.36 -5.06
N ALA A 116 -23.21 -6.21 -4.45
CA ALA A 116 -22.71 -5.83 -3.12
C ALA A 116 -23.16 -6.77 -1.98
N ALA A 117 -24.25 -7.53 -2.17
CA ALA A 117 -24.71 -8.53 -1.21
C ALA A 117 -24.03 -9.90 -1.38
N ILE A 118 -23.27 -10.11 -2.46
CA ILE A 118 -22.62 -11.38 -2.80
C ILE A 118 -21.13 -11.30 -2.43
N GLN A 119 -20.72 -12.15 -1.49
CA GLN A 119 -19.35 -12.29 -1.01
C GLN A 119 -18.82 -13.69 -1.33
N PHE A 120 -17.51 -13.88 -1.19
CA PHE A 120 -16.86 -15.17 -1.44
C PHE A 120 -16.10 -15.67 -0.23
N THR A 121 -16.02 -16.99 -0.10
CA THR A 121 -14.94 -17.62 0.67
C THR A 121 -13.67 -17.68 -0.18
N GLY A 122 -12.57 -18.19 0.41
CA GLY A 122 -11.37 -18.49 -0.37
C GLY A 122 -10.52 -17.26 -0.72
N HIS A 123 -10.80 -16.07 -0.17
CA HIS A 123 -9.94 -14.89 -0.36
C HIS A 123 -8.49 -15.10 0.10
N HIS A 124 -8.22 -16.09 0.95
CA HIS A 124 -6.87 -16.49 1.33
C HIS A 124 -6.11 -17.22 0.19
N LEU A 125 -6.82 -17.80 -0.79
CA LEU A 125 -6.26 -18.46 -1.97
C LEU A 125 -5.86 -17.43 -3.04
N ALA A 126 -4.63 -17.54 -3.56
CA ALA A 126 -4.10 -16.58 -4.53
C ALA A 126 -4.82 -16.66 -5.89
N GLU A 127 -5.28 -17.85 -6.26
CA GLU A 127 -5.97 -18.17 -7.50
C GLU A 127 -7.34 -17.50 -7.56
N VAL A 128 -8.08 -17.50 -6.44
CA VAL A 128 -9.38 -16.80 -6.32
C VAL A 128 -9.19 -15.30 -6.46
N ARG A 129 -8.20 -14.72 -5.77
CA ARG A 129 -7.86 -13.28 -5.88
C ARG A 129 -7.43 -12.92 -7.31
N LYS A 130 -6.68 -13.79 -7.98
CA LYS A 130 -6.28 -13.61 -9.38
C LYS A 130 -7.49 -13.60 -10.31
N ALA A 131 -8.42 -14.54 -10.15
CA ALA A 131 -9.61 -14.62 -10.99
C ALA A 131 -10.53 -13.40 -10.84
N LEU A 132 -10.71 -12.89 -9.62
CA LEU A 132 -11.45 -11.64 -9.37
C LEU A 132 -10.74 -10.41 -9.96
N ARG A 133 -9.41 -10.33 -9.85
CA ARG A 133 -8.61 -9.26 -10.47
C ARG A 133 -8.73 -9.25 -11.99
N LEU A 134 -8.76 -10.41 -12.64
CA LEU A 134 -9.00 -10.55 -14.08
C LEU A 134 -10.41 -10.13 -14.51
N ARG A 135 -11.33 -9.86 -13.57
CA ARG A 135 -12.68 -9.34 -13.83
C ARG A 135 -12.83 -7.85 -13.49
N GLY A 136 -11.77 -7.17 -13.05
CA GLY A 136 -11.87 -5.79 -12.57
C GLY A 136 -12.47 -5.68 -11.16
N GLU A 137 -12.40 -6.77 -10.37
CA GLU A 137 -13.14 -6.90 -9.10
C GLU A 137 -12.24 -6.93 -7.85
N ILE A 138 -11.04 -6.30 -7.87
CA ILE A 138 -10.20 -6.20 -6.66
C ILE A 138 -10.99 -5.59 -5.48
N TRP A 139 -11.86 -4.62 -5.76
CA TRP A 139 -12.72 -3.95 -4.77
C TRP A 139 -13.65 -4.90 -3.98
N ARG A 140 -13.90 -6.12 -4.46
CA ARG A 140 -14.78 -7.09 -3.77
C ARG A 140 -14.09 -7.88 -2.65
N PHE A 141 -12.76 -7.96 -2.66
CA PHE A 141 -12.01 -8.71 -1.65
C PHE A 141 -10.98 -7.88 -0.90
N SER A 142 -10.56 -6.74 -1.45
CA SER A 142 -9.69 -5.82 -0.72
C SER A 142 -10.44 -5.13 0.42
N PRO A 143 -9.88 -5.11 1.63
CA PRO A 143 -10.44 -4.34 2.74
C PRO A 143 -10.41 -2.83 2.42
N PRO A 144 -11.31 -2.03 3.02
CA PRO A 144 -11.23 -0.58 2.92
C PRO A 144 -9.95 -0.08 3.61
N PRO A 145 -9.32 0.98 3.08
CA PRO A 145 -8.15 1.58 3.71
C PRO A 145 -8.52 2.33 5.00
N ILE A 146 -7.53 2.47 5.88
CA ILE A 146 -7.69 3.13 7.20
C ILE A 146 -7.08 4.52 7.12
N MET A 147 -7.90 5.54 7.39
CA MET A 147 -7.46 6.94 7.40
C MET A 147 -6.43 7.17 8.52
N GLU A 148 -5.66 8.24 8.42
CA GLU A 148 -4.60 8.56 9.40
C GLU A 148 -5.13 8.84 10.81
N ASN A 149 -6.21 9.63 10.93
CA ASN A 149 -6.87 9.89 12.22
C ASN A 149 -7.40 8.59 12.84
N ASP A 150 -8.01 7.74 12.00
CA ASP A 150 -8.53 6.44 12.42
C ASP A 150 -7.40 5.49 12.85
N PHE A 151 -6.18 5.64 12.33
CA PHE A 151 -5.05 4.80 12.71
C PHE A 151 -4.54 5.10 14.12
N SER A 152 -4.38 6.38 14.47
CA SER A 152 -3.99 6.76 15.84
C SER A 152 -5.02 6.30 16.86
N ASP A 153 -6.31 6.49 16.53
CA ASP A 153 -7.42 6.01 17.34
C ASP A 153 -7.42 4.48 17.42
N LEU A 154 -7.19 3.76 16.31
CA LEU A 154 -7.07 2.30 16.29
C LEU A 154 -5.98 1.81 17.24
N LEU A 155 -4.77 2.38 17.18
CA LEU A 155 -3.66 2.00 18.05
C LEU A 155 -4.01 2.23 19.53
N CYS A 156 -4.68 3.35 19.84
CA CYS A 156 -5.13 3.64 21.20
C CYS A 156 -6.14 2.59 21.70
N HIS A 157 -7.15 2.26 20.89
CA HIS A 157 -8.21 1.33 21.26
C HIS A 157 -7.79 -0.15 21.22
N CYS A 158 -6.73 -0.49 20.50
CA CYS A 158 -6.17 -1.83 20.49
C CYS A 158 -5.15 -2.05 21.61
N ARG A 159 -4.61 -1.00 22.24
CA ARG A 159 -3.68 -1.18 23.36
C ARG A 159 -4.41 -1.68 24.60
N THR A 160 -3.93 -2.80 25.12
CA THR A 160 -4.42 -3.39 26.37
C THR A 160 -3.26 -3.74 27.29
N ARG A 161 -3.54 -3.86 28.59
CA ARG A 161 -2.61 -4.39 29.60
C ARG A 161 -3.21 -5.65 30.19
N ILE A 162 -2.38 -6.67 30.34
CA ILE A 162 -2.72 -7.89 31.06
C ILE A 162 -1.98 -7.85 32.40
N LYS A 163 -2.57 -8.47 33.43
CA LYS A 163 -2.19 -8.55 34.87
C LYS A 163 -0.93 -7.78 35.29
N THR A 164 0.25 -8.11 34.75
CA THR A 164 1.55 -7.55 35.17
C THR A 164 1.87 -6.17 34.58
N GLY A 165 1.00 -5.63 33.73
CA GLY A 165 1.12 -4.29 33.16
C GLY A 165 1.83 -4.24 31.80
N VAL A 166 2.29 -5.37 31.26
CA VAL A 166 2.84 -5.47 29.90
C VAL A 166 1.77 -5.02 28.91
N ARG A 167 2.16 -4.19 27.95
CA ARG A 167 1.25 -3.70 26.92
C ARG A 167 1.28 -4.63 25.72
N PHE A 168 0.10 -4.92 25.21
CA PHE A 168 -0.10 -5.66 23.97
C PHE A 168 -1.05 -4.87 23.07
N PHE A 169 -0.98 -5.14 21.77
CA PHE A 169 -2.08 -4.81 20.89
C PHE A 169 -3.07 -5.98 20.83
N HIS A 170 -4.34 -5.74 21.11
CA HIS A 170 -5.40 -6.72 21.01
C HIS A 170 -6.01 -6.72 19.61
N ASN A 171 -5.88 -7.85 18.91
CA ASN A 171 -6.52 -8.10 17.63
C ASN A 171 -8.00 -8.41 17.86
N LYS A 172 -8.89 -7.50 17.45
CA LYS A 172 -10.34 -7.65 17.67
C LYS A 172 -10.97 -8.75 16.79
N HIS A 173 -10.29 -9.19 15.74
CA HIS A 173 -10.81 -10.21 14.82
C HIS A 173 -10.53 -11.64 15.29
N THR A 174 -9.32 -11.89 15.79
CA THR A 174 -8.90 -13.21 16.26
C THR A 174 -8.95 -13.35 17.78
N GLY A 175 -8.87 -12.25 18.52
CA GLY A 175 -8.68 -12.24 19.98
C GLY A 175 -7.22 -12.39 20.43
N GLU A 176 -6.26 -12.37 19.50
CA GLU A 176 -4.83 -12.46 19.82
C GLU A 176 -4.32 -11.21 20.54
N HIS A 177 -3.38 -11.39 21.47
CA HIS A 177 -2.55 -10.33 22.04
C HIS A 177 -1.22 -10.30 21.29
N VAL A 178 -0.95 -9.21 20.60
CA VAL A 178 0.27 -8.99 19.82
C VAL A 178 1.28 -8.27 20.68
N LEU A 179 2.42 -8.91 20.95
CA LEU A 179 3.55 -8.31 21.65
C LEU A 179 4.51 -7.64 20.65
N THR A 180 4.87 -6.38 20.87
CA THR A 180 5.90 -5.70 20.08
C THR A 180 7.28 -5.92 20.68
N TYR A 181 8.33 -5.76 19.87
CA TYR A 181 9.69 -5.87 20.36
C TYR A 181 9.98 -4.83 21.44
N GLN A 182 9.54 -3.58 21.25
CA GLN A 182 9.76 -2.50 22.21
C GLN A 182 9.15 -2.83 23.59
N GLU A 183 7.94 -3.40 23.64
CA GLU A 183 7.33 -3.79 24.91
C GLU A 183 8.04 -5.00 25.55
N ALA A 184 8.55 -5.94 24.74
CA ALA A 184 9.39 -7.02 25.25
C ALA A 184 10.74 -6.48 25.78
N GLU A 185 11.33 -5.49 25.12
CA GLU A 185 12.57 -4.85 25.58
C GLU A 185 12.34 -4.08 26.89
N ALA A 186 11.18 -3.45 27.08
CA ALA A 186 10.84 -2.78 28.33
C ALA A 186 10.91 -3.75 29.53
N VAL A 187 10.48 -5.01 29.38
CA VAL A 187 10.61 -6.05 30.42
C VAL A 187 12.08 -6.35 30.74
N ARG A 188 12.98 -6.30 29.74
CA ARG A 188 14.44 -6.47 29.96
C ARG A 188 14.98 -5.42 30.92
N THR A 189 14.53 -4.16 30.79
CA THR A 189 15.01 -3.05 31.63
C THR A 189 14.61 -3.19 33.10
N LEU A 190 13.52 -3.92 33.38
CA LEU A 190 13.06 -4.17 34.75
C LEU A 190 13.98 -5.11 35.53
N PHE A 191 14.86 -5.89 34.88
CA PHE A 191 15.75 -6.82 35.61
C PHE A 191 16.69 -6.13 36.60
N SER A 192 17.12 -4.89 36.33
CA SER A 192 18.06 -4.16 37.18
C SER A 192 17.43 -3.54 38.43
N GLU A 193 16.20 -3.03 38.34
CA GLU A 193 15.56 -2.26 39.41
C GLU A 193 14.31 -2.95 40.00
N HIS A 194 13.63 -3.78 39.21
CA HIS A 194 12.34 -4.39 39.55
C HIS A 194 12.28 -5.87 39.13
N THR A 195 13.27 -6.66 39.54
CA THR A 195 13.44 -8.05 39.10
C THR A 195 12.20 -8.93 39.31
N HIS A 196 11.44 -8.73 40.39
CA HIS A 196 10.21 -9.48 40.64
C HIS A 196 9.14 -9.17 39.58
N GLU A 197 9.01 -7.90 39.19
CA GLU A 197 8.09 -7.46 38.14
C GLU A 197 8.52 -8.00 36.78
N ALA A 198 9.82 -7.98 36.47
CA ALA A 198 10.37 -8.56 35.24
C ALA A 198 10.01 -10.05 35.11
N LEU A 199 10.23 -10.83 36.18
CA LEU A 199 9.90 -12.25 36.20
C LEU A 199 8.39 -12.51 36.09
N ALA A 200 7.56 -11.68 36.72
CA ALA A 200 6.11 -11.77 36.59
C ALA A 200 5.67 -11.51 35.14
N CYS A 201 6.21 -10.49 34.49
CA CYS A 201 5.95 -10.18 33.08
C CYS A 201 6.35 -11.35 32.15
N ILE A 202 7.51 -11.96 32.38
CA ILE A 202 7.96 -13.12 31.60
C ILE A 202 7.03 -14.32 31.82
N GLN A 203 6.60 -14.57 33.07
CA GLN A 203 5.63 -15.62 33.36
C GLN A 203 4.28 -15.38 32.68
N GLU A 204 3.83 -14.12 32.61
CA GLU A 204 2.64 -13.73 31.83
C GLU A 204 2.81 -14.05 30.35
N ILE A 205 3.94 -13.66 29.73
CA ILE A 205 4.25 -13.97 28.33
C ILE A 205 4.27 -15.48 28.08
N ILE A 206 4.93 -16.26 28.94
CA ILE A 206 4.97 -17.73 28.84
C ILE A 206 3.57 -18.31 28.95
N HIS A 207 2.79 -17.85 29.92
CA HIS A 207 1.42 -18.32 30.13
C HIS A 207 0.56 -18.10 28.89
N LEU A 208 0.56 -16.88 28.34
CA LEU A 208 -0.20 -16.55 27.12
C LEU A 208 0.30 -17.35 25.91
N SER A 209 1.61 -17.57 25.77
CA SER A 209 2.18 -18.34 24.65
C SER A 209 1.71 -19.80 24.58
N ARG A 210 1.17 -20.34 25.68
CA ARG A 210 0.65 -21.72 25.77
C ARG A 210 -0.85 -21.83 25.54
N LEU A 211 -1.55 -20.70 25.54
CA LEU A 211 -2.99 -20.67 25.45
C LEU A 211 -3.45 -20.56 23.99
N LEU A 212 -4.59 -21.20 23.74
CA LEU A 212 -5.43 -20.91 22.59
C LEU A 212 -6.70 -20.25 23.10
N ASN A 213 -7.17 -19.24 22.39
CA ASN A 213 -8.46 -18.62 22.69
C ASN A 213 -9.63 -19.54 22.25
N HIS A 214 -10.86 -19.12 22.52
CA HIS A 214 -12.06 -19.91 22.21
C HIS A 214 -12.29 -20.16 20.72
N GLN A 215 -11.58 -19.43 19.83
CA GLN A 215 -11.62 -19.63 18.38
C GLN A 215 -10.48 -20.54 17.88
N GLY A 216 -9.59 -20.98 18.77
CA GLY A 216 -8.45 -21.83 18.42
C GLY A 216 -7.22 -21.06 17.90
N TYR A 217 -7.22 -19.73 17.97
CA TYR A 217 -6.01 -18.93 17.70
C TYR A 217 -5.12 -18.87 18.93
N PRO A 218 -3.78 -18.72 18.77
CA PRO A 218 -2.88 -18.43 19.89
C PRO A 218 -3.36 -17.23 20.71
N GLU A 219 -3.21 -17.26 22.03
CA GLU A 219 -3.53 -16.10 22.86
C GLU A 219 -2.47 -15.00 22.70
N LEU A 220 -1.22 -15.40 22.40
CA LEU A 220 -0.08 -14.51 22.15
C LEU A 220 0.43 -14.67 20.72
N SER A 221 0.70 -13.55 20.06
CA SER A 221 1.45 -13.45 18.81
C SER A 221 2.51 -12.36 18.91
N PHE A 222 3.45 -12.32 17.97
CA PHE A 222 4.52 -11.34 17.95
C PHE A 222 4.40 -10.42 16.74
N LEU A 223 4.74 -9.14 16.92
CA LEU A 223 4.77 -8.19 15.82
C LEU A 223 6.03 -8.43 14.97
N VAL A 224 5.91 -9.35 14.01
CA VAL A 224 6.94 -9.70 13.04
C VAL A 224 6.32 -9.83 11.63
N PRO A 225 7.12 -9.73 10.56
CA PRO A 225 6.63 -9.97 9.20
C PRO A 225 6.07 -11.39 9.07
N ALA A 226 5.11 -11.55 8.16
CA ALA A 226 4.42 -12.82 7.94
C ALA A 226 5.40 -14.01 7.75
N GLY A 227 5.19 -15.06 8.56
CA GLY A 227 5.98 -16.29 8.54
C GLY A 227 7.31 -16.24 9.31
N LYS A 228 7.59 -15.19 10.07
CA LYS A 228 8.85 -15.04 10.83
C LYS A 228 8.74 -15.25 12.34
N GLU A 229 7.63 -15.77 12.85
CA GLU A 229 7.37 -15.91 14.30
C GLU A 229 8.58 -16.48 15.09
N PRO A 230 8.98 -15.83 16.21
CA PRO A 230 10.07 -16.31 17.05
C PRO A 230 9.66 -17.57 17.82
N ASP A 231 10.65 -18.40 18.19
CA ASP A 231 10.39 -19.59 19.00
C ASP A 231 10.14 -19.23 20.49
N SER A 232 8.87 -19.11 20.86
CA SER A 232 8.46 -18.85 22.25
C SER A 232 8.83 -19.98 23.21
N ARG A 233 9.13 -21.20 22.72
CA ARG A 233 9.51 -22.34 23.58
C ARG A 233 10.82 -22.11 24.31
N ILE A 234 11.67 -21.21 23.80
CA ILE A 234 12.89 -20.75 24.50
C ILE A 234 12.56 -20.26 25.91
N LEU A 235 11.42 -19.58 26.08
CA LEU A 235 11.01 -19.04 27.37
C LEU A 235 10.58 -20.13 28.37
N GLU A 236 10.24 -21.34 27.91
CA GLU A 236 9.84 -22.43 28.80
C GLU A 236 10.98 -22.94 29.68
N GLU A 237 12.23 -22.72 29.28
CA GLU A 237 13.40 -23.01 30.11
C GLU A 237 13.42 -22.17 31.41
N ILE A 238 12.67 -21.05 31.43
CA ILE A 238 12.45 -20.20 32.61
C ILE A 238 11.37 -20.82 33.51
N ALA A 239 10.36 -21.47 32.92
CA ALA A 239 9.21 -22.08 33.60
C ALA A 239 9.55 -23.34 34.41
N GLY A 240 10.73 -23.94 34.22
CA GLY A 240 11.27 -25.02 35.08
C GLY A 240 11.64 -24.59 36.51
N SER A 241 11.10 -23.47 36.97
CA SER A 241 11.33 -22.83 38.26
C SER A 241 9.99 -22.80 39.01
N PRO A 242 9.90 -23.15 40.31
CA PRO A 242 8.63 -23.45 40.98
C PRO A 242 7.60 -22.32 40.80
N GLU A 243 6.33 -22.72 40.59
CA GLU A 243 5.21 -21.77 40.55
C GLU A 243 5.19 -20.92 41.83
N PRO A 244 4.83 -19.63 41.74
CA PRO A 244 4.50 -18.85 42.92
C PRO A 244 3.19 -19.42 43.49
N ASP A 245 3.33 -20.23 44.54
CA ASP A 245 2.22 -20.64 45.40
C ASP A 245 1.52 -19.37 45.92
N ASP A 246 0.18 -19.32 45.93
CA ASP A 246 -0.62 -18.15 46.36
C ASP A 246 -0.41 -17.78 47.86
N ASN A 247 0.46 -18.51 48.57
CA ASN A 247 0.91 -18.28 49.95
C ASN A 247 2.39 -17.84 50.05
N PHE A 248 2.97 -17.23 49.02
CA PHE A 248 4.33 -16.69 49.08
C PHE A 248 4.44 -15.50 50.05
N THR A 249 4.79 -15.80 51.30
CA THR A 249 5.36 -14.82 52.22
C THR A 249 6.70 -14.31 51.66
N ALA A 250 6.92 -13.01 51.78
CA ALA A 250 7.94 -12.20 51.09
C ALA A 250 9.43 -12.52 51.42
N GLN A 251 9.82 -13.76 51.73
CA GLN A 251 11.12 -14.05 52.35
C GLN A 251 11.88 -15.28 51.85
N GLN A 252 11.56 -15.83 50.67
CA GLN A 252 12.49 -16.72 49.97
C GLN A 252 12.84 -16.13 48.59
N ALA A 253 13.90 -15.32 48.57
CA ALA A 253 14.50 -14.85 47.34
C ALA A 253 14.89 -16.04 46.47
N ARG A 254 14.49 -16.05 45.19
CA ARG A 254 15.08 -16.98 44.22
C ARG A 254 16.60 -16.84 44.30
N PRO A 255 17.37 -17.94 44.26
CA PRO A 255 18.82 -17.87 44.21
C PRO A 255 19.25 -16.91 43.09
N VAL A 256 20.21 -16.02 43.36
CA VAL A 256 20.75 -15.05 42.38
C VAL A 256 21.10 -15.73 41.05
N GLN A 257 21.61 -16.97 41.11
CA GLN A 257 21.93 -17.81 39.95
C GLN A 257 20.72 -18.13 39.06
N GLN A 258 19.53 -18.30 39.64
CA GLN A 258 18.30 -18.59 38.90
C GLN A 258 17.70 -17.34 38.25
N ILE A 259 17.83 -16.18 38.91
CA ILE A 259 17.48 -14.88 38.33
C ILE A 259 18.38 -14.61 37.13
N GLU A 260 19.68 -14.81 37.29
CA GLU A 260 20.66 -14.59 36.22
C GLU A 260 20.45 -15.57 35.06
N LYS A 261 20.15 -16.83 35.34
CA LYS A 261 19.76 -17.80 34.30
C LYS A 261 18.51 -17.35 33.54
N SER A 262 17.49 -16.85 34.25
CA SER A 262 16.25 -16.35 33.63
C SER A 262 16.52 -15.15 32.72
N ARG A 263 17.40 -14.24 33.16
CA ARG A 263 17.85 -13.08 32.38
C ARG A 263 18.54 -13.52 31.09
N ILE A 264 19.49 -14.46 31.17
CA ILE A 264 20.24 -14.97 30.00
C ILE A 264 19.29 -15.62 28.98
N ILE A 265 18.33 -16.42 29.44
CA ILE A 265 17.35 -17.07 28.55
C ILE A 265 16.45 -16.02 27.89
N TYR A 266 15.99 -15.02 28.66
CA TYR A 266 15.18 -13.94 28.13
C TYR A 266 15.94 -13.09 27.10
N GLU A 267 17.21 -12.80 27.35
CA GLU A 267 18.10 -12.12 26.40
C GLU A 267 18.30 -12.94 25.10
N ARG A 268 18.37 -14.27 25.20
CA ARG A 268 18.41 -15.14 24.03
C ARG A 268 17.11 -15.04 23.22
N PHE A 269 15.96 -15.09 23.88
CA PHE A 269 14.65 -14.89 23.23
C PHE A 269 14.56 -13.52 22.56
N LEU A 270 14.95 -12.44 23.25
CA LEU A 270 14.93 -11.09 22.67
C LEU A 270 15.84 -10.97 21.45
N ARG A 271 16.99 -11.63 21.43
CA ARG A 271 17.86 -11.65 20.26
C ARG A 271 17.19 -12.31 19.06
N GLU A 272 16.54 -13.45 19.27
CA GLU A 272 15.78 -14.10 18.20
C GLU A 272 14.62 -13.21 17.75
N PHE A 273 13.85 -12.63 18.68
CA PHE A 273 12.74 -11.75 18.33
C PHE A 273 13.23 -10.55 17.51
N ALA A 274 14.35 -9.90 17.90
CA ALA A 274 14.94 -8.81 17.14
C ALA A 274 15.33 -9.24 15.72
N GLU A 275 15.97 -10.39 15.57
CA GLU A 275 16.38 -10.93 14.26
C GLU A 275 15.19 -11.22 13.35
N ARG A 276 14.10 -11.77 13.92
CA ARG A 276 12.87 -12.08 13.18
C ARG A 276 12.08 -10.83 12.80
N ALA A 277 11.99 -9.86 13.70
CA ALA A 277 11.28 -8.60 13.50
C ALA A 277 12.01 -7.71 12.46
N GLY A 278 13.34 -7.65 12.54
CA GLY A 278 14.15 -6.71 11.76
C GLY A 278 14.15 -5.29 12.37
N PRO A 279 15.09 -4.43 11.94
CA PRO A 279 15.37 -3.16 12.59
C PRO A 279 14.19 -2.18 12.59
N ASP A 280 13.36 -2.21 11.55
CA ASP A 280 12.21 -1.31 11.38
C ASP A 280 11.01 -1.66 12.29
N LEU A 281 11.05 -2.80 12.98
CA LEU A 281 10.02 -3.24 13.95
C LEU A 281 10.53 -3.26 15.40
N LEU A 282 11.76 -2.83 15.65
CA LEU A 282 12.32 -2.79 17.01
C LEU A 282 11.75 -1.63 17.83
N ILE A 283 11.29 -0.57 17.17
CA ILE A 283 10.69 0.61 17.80
C ILE A 283 9.28 0.77 17.24
N ASP A 284 8.31 0.99 18.12
CA ASP A 284 6.95 1.28 17.74
C ASP A 284 6.85 2.71 17.19
N ASP A 285 6.94 2.82 15.86
CA ASP A 285 6.92 4.07 15.13
C ASP A 285 5.76 4.12 14.10
N PRO A 286 4.65 4.80 14.41
CA PRO A 286 3.55 5.02 13.48
C PRO A 286 3.93 5.72 12.17
N GLY A 287 5.05 6.47 12.15
CA GLY A 287 5.59 7.12 10.96
C GLY A 287 6.41 6.18 10.06
N ASN A 288 6.88 5.05 10.60
CA ASN A 288 7.57 4.05 9.80
C ASN A 288 6.56 3.27 8.95
N THR A 289 6.69 3.36 7.62
CA THR A 289 5.77 2.74 6.67
C THR A 289 5.71 1.22 6.82
N LEU A 290 6.85 0.55 7.02
CA LEU A 290 6.91 -0.90 7.18
C LEU A 290 6.29 -1.34 8.52
N TRP A 291 6.53 -0.59 9.59
CA TRP A 291 5.89 -0.82 10.88
C TRP A 291 4.37 -0.68 10.77
N ARG A 292 3.90 0.43 10.17
CA ARG A 292 2.48 0.70 9.95
C ARG A 292 1.80 -0.42 9.16
N ALA A 293 2.40 -0.84 8.04
CA ALA A 293 1.86 -1.92 7.20
C ALA A 293 1.76 -3.25 7.98
N THR A 294 2.81 -3.61 8.72
CA THR A 294 2.85 -4.85 9.53
C THR A 294 1.78 -4.84 10.61
N VAL A 295 1.67 -3.74 11.36
CA VAL A 295 0.67 -3.60 12.45
C VAL A 295 -0.75 -3.67 11.90
N LEU A 296 -1.04 -2.97 10.80
CA LEU A 296 -2.37 -2.99 10.20
C LEU A 296 -2.75 -4.38 9.70
N CYS A 297 -1.85 -5.04 8.97
CA CYS A 297 -2.10 -6.40 8.50
C CYS A 297 -2.36 -7.34 9.67
N ARG A 298 -1.53 -7.28 10.72
CA ARG A 298 -1.72 -8.11 11.91
C ARG A 298 -3.04 -7.84 12.61
N LEU A 299 -3.39 -6.57 12.88
CA LEU A 299 -4.60 -6.19 13.61
C LEU A 299 -5.90 -6.51 12.88
N TYR A 300 -5.86 -6.65 11.56
CA TYR A 300 -7.01 -7.05 10.74
C TYR A 300 -7.01 -8.54 10.39
N ASN A 301 -6.05 -9.32 10.93
CA ASN A 301 -5.84 -10.72 10.59
C ASN A 301 -5.68 -10.95 9.07
N ILE A 302 -4.88 -10.08 8.45
CA ILE A 302 -4.52 -10.13 7.04
C ILE A 302 -3.05 -10.52 6.96
N ASP A 303 -2.74 -11.52 6.15
CA ASP A 303 -1.35 -11.78 5.75
C ASP A 303 -0.94 -10.70 4.74
N GLU A 304 0.13 -9.95 5.00
CA GLU A 304 0.68 -8.94 4.10
C GLU A 304 0.85 -9.45 2.67
N ARG A 305 1.22 -10.73 2.50
CA ARG A 305 1.42 -11.40 1.20
C ARG A 305 0.12 -11.72 0.47
N THR A 306 -1.02 -11.47 1.11
CA THR A 306 -2.35 -11.69 0.55
C THR A 306 -3.06 -10.39 0.16
N THR A 307 -2.48 -9.24 0.51
CA THR A 307 -2.99 -7.93 0.06
C THR A 307 -2.97 -7.80 -1.46
N ALA A 308 -3.91 -7.03 -2.02
CA ALA A 308 -3.94 -6.80 -3.46
C ALA A 308 -2.69 -6.04 -3.92
N GLU A 309 -2.22 -5.10 -3.10
CA GLU A 309 -1.06 -4.25 -3.36
C GLU A 309 0.23 -5.09 -3.44
N TRP A 310 0.44 -6.01 -2.50
CA TRP A 310 1.54 -6.96 -2.56
C TRP A 310 1.47 -7.82 -3.83
N ALA A 311 0.28 -8.32 -4.17
CA ALA A 311 0.08 -9.14 -5.37
C ALA A 311 0.32 -8.37 -6.67
N LEU A 312 0.25 -7.04 -6.65
CA LEU A 312 0.60 -6.14 -7.75
C LEU A 312 2.09 -5.76 -7.74
N GLY A 313 2.85 -6.07 -6.69
CA GLY A 313 4.24 -5.69 -6.56
C GLY A 313 4.43 -4.22 -6.15
N LEU A 314 3.42 -3.63 -5.51
CA LEU A 314 3.52 -2.28 -4.96
C LEU A 314 4.36 -2.28 -3.67
N GLY A 315 4.93 -1.12 -3.34
CA GLY A 315 5.66 -0.91 -2.09
C GLY A 315 4.75 -0.93 -0.84
N PRO A 316 5.32 -1.15 0.36
CA PRO A 316 4.57 -1.18 1.62
C PRO A 316 3.74 0.09 1.91
N GLU A 317 4.13 1.24 1.36
CA GLU A 317 3.39 2.52 1.48
C GLU A 317 1.99 2.49 0.84
N PHE A 318 1.71 1.49 0.00
CA PHE A 318 0.41 1.29 -0.61
C PHE A 318 -0.47 0.30 0.18
N TYR A 319 0.12 -0.54 1.03
CA TYR A 319 -0.61 -1.64 1.69
C TYR A 319 -1.71 -1.08 2.57
N LEU A 320 -2.95 -1.49 2.31
CA LEU A 320 -4.14 -1.01 3.02
C LEU A 320 -4.32 0.52 2.98
N ASN A 321 -3.71 1.20 1.98
CA ASN A 321 -3.87 2.63 1.71
C ASN A 321 -4.62 2.90 0.38
N ILE A 322 -4.91 1.85 -0.39
CA ILE A 322 -5.67 1.95 -1.63
C ILE A 322 -7.13 1.55 -1.41
N ARG A 323 -8.04 2.48 -1.70
CA ARG A 323 -9.47 2.17 -1.84
C ARG A 323 -9.72 1.70 -3.27
N TRP A 324 -9.78 0.40 -3.47
CA TRP A 324 -10.21 -0.19 -4.74
C TRP A 324 -11.67 0.14 -5.02
N LEU A 325 -11.96 0.73 -6.17
CA LEU A 325 -13.28 1.25 -6.53
C LEU A 325 -14.05 0.27 -7.42
N PRO A 326 -15.40 0.25 -7.36
CA PRO A 326 -16.21 -0.49 -8.30
C PRO A 326 -15.87 -0.10 -9.74
N GLY A 327 -15.41 -1.07 -10.53
CA GLY A 327 -14.91 -0.85 -11.90
C GLY A 327 -15.91 -1.28 -12.97
N ALA A 328 -15.42 -1.99 -13.97
CA ALA A 328 -16.25 -2.55 -15.02
C ALA A 328 -15.78 -3.95 -15.40
N LEU A 329 -16.74 -4.80 -15.78
CA LEU A 329 -16.46 -6.07 -16.44
C LEU A 329 -16.33 -5.82 -17.95
N ILE A 330 -15.24 -6.30 -18.55
CA ILE A 330 -15.01 -6.27 -19.98
C ILE A 330 -15.22 -7.70 -20.49
N ALA A 331 -16.20 -7.91 -21.36
CA ALA A 331 -16.52 -9.21 -21.93
C ALA A 331 -16.99 -9.05 -23.38
N GLU A 332 -16.38 -9.78 -24.31
CA GLU A 332 -16.80 -9.83 -25.73
C GLU A 332 -17.01 -8.43 -26.36
N ASP A 333 -16.07 -7.52 -26.12
CA ASP A 333 -16.11 -6.11 -26.55
C ASP A 333 -17.22 -5.23 -25.93
N GLU A 334 -18.02 -5.77 -25.02
CA GLU A 334 -18.96 -5.00 -24.19
C GLU A 334 -18.34 -4.61 -22.85
N ILE A 335 -18.52 -3.34 -22.47
CA ILE A 335 -18.23 -2.87 -21.12
C ILE A 335 -19.51 -2.84 -20.28
N ARG A 336 -19.45 -3.45 -19.09
CA ARG A 336 -20.53 -3.42 -18.10
C ARG A 336 -20.01 -2.79 -16.82
N PHE A 337 -20.39 -1.53 -16.60
CA PHE A 337 -20.06 -0.80 -15.39
C PHE A 337 -20.83 -1.30 -14.18
N GLU A 338 -20.20 -1.26 -13.02
CA GLU A 338 -20.92 -1.47 -11.76
C GLU A 338 -21.86 -0.28 -11.49
N PRO A 339 -23.06 -0.50 -10.92
CA PRO A 339 -24.00 0.58 -10.62
C PRO A 339 -23.41 1.67 -9.72
N GLU A 340 -22.50 1.28 -8.83
CA GLU A 340 -21.84 2.16 -7.86
C GLU A 340 -20.52 2.76 -8.38
N THR A 341 -20.13 2.50 -9.63
CA THR A 341 -18.92 3.11 -10.21
C THR A 341 -19.09 4.63 -10.27
N PRO A 342 -18.19 5.41 -9.66
CA PRO A 342 -18.23 6.86 -9.75
C PRO A 342 -18.06 7.32 -11.21
N ASP A 343 -18.78 8.36 -11.64
CA ASP A 343 -18.80 8.77 -13.06
C ASP A 343 -17.42 9.15 -13.60
N ARG A 344 -16.60 9.77 -12.76
CA ARG A 344 -15.19 10.09 -13.06
C ARG A 344 -14.36 8.83 -13.35
N ILE A 345 -14.62 7.73 -12.63
CA ILE A 345 -13.98 6.44 -12.87
C ILE A 345 -14.50 5.79 -14.14
N LYS A 346 -15.80 5.93 -14.46
CA LYS A 346 -16.34 5.46 -15.76
C LYS A 346 -15.59 6.13 -16.92
N ARG A 347 -15.47 7.46 -16.89
CA ARG A 347 -14.77 8.24 -17.92
C ARG A 347 -13.29 7.87 -18.03
N LEU A 348 -12.63 7.60 -16.91
CA LEU A 348 -11.24 7.12 -16.90
C LEU A 348 -11.11 5.73 -17.54
N ILE A 349 -11.99 4.79 -17.21
CA ILE A 349 -12.00 3.44 -17.81
C ILE A 349 -12.28 3.52 -19.32
N GLU A 350 -13.25 4.34 -19.73
CA GLU A 350 -13.54 4.58 -21.15
C GLU A 350 -12.34 5.17 -21.89
N TYR A 351 -11.60 6.10 -21.27
CA TYR A 351 -10.38 6.64 -21.85
C TYR A 351 -9.35 5.53 -22.13
N TYR A 352 -9.13 4.61 -21.19
CA TYR A 352 -8.22 3.48 -21.41
C TYR A 352 -8.70 2.57 -22.55
N LEU A 353 -9.99 2.24 -22.59
CA LEU A 353 -10.55 1.42 -23.67
C LEU A 353 -10.46 2.07 -25.07
N ARG A 354 -10.56 3.40 -25.15
CA ARG A 354 -10.42 4.13 -26.42
C ARG A 354 -8.97 4.24 -26.87
N THR A 355 -8.03 4.29 -25.92
CA THR A 355 -6.60 4.54 -26.21
C THR A 355 -5.76 3.28 -26.23
N ARG A 356 -6.28 2.16 -25.72
CA ARG A 356 -5.60 0.87 -25.60
C ARG A 356 -6.56 -0.28 -25.86
N ASN A 357 -6.04 -1.35 -26.45
CA ASN A 357 -6.79 -2.57 -26.79
C ASN A 357 -6.04 -3.85 -26.38
N ASP A 358 -5.02 -3.73 -25.54
CA ASP A 358 -4.07 -4.79 -25.18
C ASP A 358 -4.33 -5.43 -23.81
N PHE A 359 -5.32 -4.94 -23.06
CA PHE A 359 -5.61 -5.41 -21.71
C PHE A 359 -6.92 -6.19 -21.60
N LEU A 360 -6.92 -7.19 -20.73
CA LEU A 360 -8.04 -8.08 -20.43
C LEU A 360 -8.95 -7.52 -19.33
N SER A 361 -8.38 -6.78 -18.38
CA SER A 361 -9.13 -6.20 -17.27
C SER A 361 -8.49 -4.92 -16.75
N ILE A 362 -9.32 -4.08 -16.12
CA ILE A 362 -8.90 -2.83 -15.50
C ILE A 362 -9.42 -2.77 -14.05
N ASN A 363 -8.54 -2.47 -13.12
CA ASN A 363 -8.89 -2.18 -11.73
C ASN A 363 -8.38 -0.80 -11.37
N VAL A 364 -9.23 0.02 -10.75
CA VAL A 364 -8.89 1.39 -10.35
C VAL A 364 -8.98 1.50 -8.84
N GLY A 365 -7.93 2.00 -8.21
CA GLY A 365 -7.87 2.25 -6.78
C GLY A 365 -7.47 3.68 -6.48
N SER A 366 -8.15 4.33 -5.53
CA SER A 366 -7.79 5.66 -5.03
C SER A 366 -6.82 5.52 -3.86
N ILE A 367 -5.72 6.27 -3.91
CA ILE A 367 -4.84 6.41 -2.76
C ILE A 367 -5.51 7.36 -1.76
N VAL A 368 -5.59 6.95 -0.50
CA VAL A 368 -6.40 7.64 0.51
C VAL A 368 -5.55 8.53 1.42
N THR A 369 -4.39 8.04 1.86
CA THR A 369 -3.43 8.79 2.66
C THR A 369 -2.27 9.22 1.78
N PRO A 370 -1.79 10.48 1.90
CA PRO A 370 -0.62 10.95 1.17
C PRO A 370 0.59 10.02 1.32
N LEU A 371 1.36 9.87 0.25
CA LEU A 371 2.61 9.09 0.26
C LEU A 371 3.83 9.92 0.69
N THR A 372 3.64 11.19 1.04
CA THR A 372 4.72 12.13 1.38
C THR A 372 4.28 12.96 2.59
N ASP A 373 5.20 13.36 3.46
CA ASP A 373 4.91 14.17 4.66
C ASP A 373 4.67 15.66 4.36
N ARG A 374 4.45 16.01 3.10
CA ARG A 374 4.23 17.38 2.65
C ARG A 374 2.93 17.95 3.21
N ASN A 375 2.96 19.24 3.55
CA ASN A 375 1.74 19.96 3.90
C ASN A 375 0.84 20.17 2.67
N GLN A 376 -0.18 19.32 2.53
CA GLN A 376 -1.17 19.37 1.46
C GLN A 376 -2.46 20.14 1.86
N ALA A 377 -2.42 20.96 2.91
CA ALA A 377 -3.61 21.69 3.36
C ALA A 377 -4.23 22.52 2.21
N GLY A 378 -5.53 22.40 1.99
CA GLY A 378 -6.23 23.13 0.92
C GLY A 378 -5.95 22.64 -0.51
N GLU A 379 -5.21 21.53 -0.67
CA GLU A 379 -5.11 20.83 -1.95
C GLU A 379 -6.24 19.80 -2.05
N GLU A 380 -6.96 19.81 -3.18
CA GLU A 380 -7.96 18.78 -3.49
C GLU A 380 -7.43 17.99 -4.69
N ARG A 381 -6.69 16.93 -4.40
CA ARG A 381 -6.04 16.10 -5.43
C ARG A 381 -6.43 14.65 -5.25
N GLU A 382 -6.95 14.07 -6.31
CA GLU A 382 -7.14 12.63 -6.41
C GLU A 382 -5.89 11.99 -7.02
N VAL A 383 -5.48 10.87 -6.43
CA VAL A 383 -4.38 10.06 -6.92
C VAL A 383 -4.88 8.63 -7.04
N PHE A 384 -4.69 8.03 -8.22
CA PHE A 384 -5.16 6.70 -8.53
C PHE A 384 -4.00 5.77 -8.89
N ILE A 385 -4.16 4.50 -8.53
CA ILE A 385 -3.46 3.38 -9.13
C ILE A 385 -4.43 2.68 -10.08
N VAL A 386 -4.01 2.49 -11.32
CA VAL A 386 -4.73 1.69 -12.31
C VAL A 386 -3.90 0.45 -12.61
N ASN A 387 -4.49 -0.72 -12.40
CA ASN A 387 -3.92 -2.00 -12.78
C ASN A 387 -4.62 -2.52 -14.03
N LEU A 388 -3.87 -2.62 -15.12
CA LEU A 388 -4.28 -3.26 -16.36
C LEU A 388 -3.70 -4.68 -16.38
N SER A 389 -4.56 -5.69 -16.42
CA SER A 389 -4.11 -7.07 -16.59
C SER A 389 -3.96 -7.35 -18.08
N LEU A 390 -2.77 -7.73 -18.50
CA LEU A 390 -2.45 -8.07 -19.89
C LEU A 390 -2.47 -9.60 -20.09
N PRO A 391 -2.41 -10.10 -21.35
CA PRO A 391 -2.15 -11.51 -21.62
C PRO A 391 -0.91 -12.06 -20.89
N ASP A 392 -0.84 -13.38 -20.74
CA ASP A 392 0.28 -14.08 -20.09
C ASP A 392 0.56 -13.67 -18.62
N ASP A 393 -0.47 -13.20 -17.90
CA ASP A 393 -0.38 -12.74 -16.50
C ASP A 393 0.55 -11.53 -16.29
N GLN A 394 0.88 -10.82 -17.38
CA GLN A 394 1.57 -9.55 -17.30
C GLN A 394 0.64 -8.49 -16.71
N LYS A 395 1.25 -7.51 -16.02
CA LYS A 395 0.54 -6.43 -15.36
C LYS A 395 1.17 -5.12 -15.78
N ASP A 396 0.32 -4.16 -16.08
CA ASP A 396 0.72 -2.81 -16.36
C ASP A 396 0.06 -1.88 -15.34
N ILE A 397 0.89 -1.28 -14.50
CA ILE A 397 0.45 -0.49 -13.34
C ILE A 397 0.77 0.97 -13.62
N ARG A 398 -0.29 1.78 -13.58
CA ARG A 398 -0.24 3.21 -13.87
C ARG A 398 -0.54 3.99 -12.60
N HIS A 399 0.27 5.01 -12.35
CA HIS A 399 0.05 5.99 -11.30
C HIS A 399 -0.49 7.27 -11.94
N ILE A 400 -1.68 7.69 -11.54
CA ILE A 400 -2.42 8.79 -12.16
C ILE A 400 -2.68 9.85 -11.11
N ARG A 401 -2.33 11.10 -11.40
CA ARG A 401 -2.53 12.22 -10.48
C ARG A 401 -3.34 13.33 -11.13
N MET A 402 -4.39 13.76 -10.44
CA MET A 402 -5.20 14.92 -10.85
C MET A 402 -4.39 16.21 -10.72
N SER A 403 -4.61 17.15 -11.64
CA SER A 403 -4.04 18.48 -11.58
C SER A 403 -4.44 19.19 -10.27
N LYS A 404 -3.48 19.90 -9.64
CA LYS A 404 -3.66 20.56 -8.34
C LYS A 404 -4.75 21.63 -8.31
N TRP A 405 -4.74 22.46 -9.34
CA TRP A 405 -5.51 23.68 -9.43
C TRP A 405 -6.52 23.53 -10.57
N ASP A 406 -7.48 22.62 -10.34
CA ASP A 406 -8.56 22.32 -11.27
C ASP A 406 -9.65 23.41 -11.24
N VAL A 407 -10.67 23.22 -12.06
CA VAL A 407 -11.76 24.19 -12.20
C VAL A 407 -12.55 24.32 -10.88
N VAL A 408 -12.83 23.20 -10.20
CA VAL A 408 -13.60 23.21 -8.95
C VAL A 408 -12.84 23.95 -7.85
N HIS A 409 -11.54 23.68 -7.70
CA HIS A 409 -10.69 24.39 -6.76
C HIS A 409 -10.72 25.91 -7.02
N ARG A 410 -10.58 26.33 -8.27
CA ARG A 410 -10.55 27.75 -8.66
C ARG A 410 -11.88 28.46 -8.40
N ILE A 411 -13.00 27.78 -8.62
CA ILE A 411 -14.33 28.30 -8.27
C ILE A 411 -14.47 28.48 -6.75
N LYS A 412 -13.97 27.53 -5.96
CA LYS A 412 -13.95 27.65 -4.49
C LYS A 412 -13.11 28.86 -4.01
N GLN A 413 -12.11 29.27 -4.78
CA GLN A 413 -11.32 30.49 -4.55
C GLN A 413 -12.01 31.78 -5.04
N GLY A 414 -13.24 31.69 -5.55
CA GLY A 414 -14.05 32.85 -5.96
C GLY A 414 -13.93 33.26 -7.42
N LEU A 415 -13.27 32.46 -8.28
CA LEU A 415 -13.19 32.74 -9.71
C LEU A 415 -14.50 32.39 -10.44
N SER A 416 -14.79 33.12 -11.52
CA SER A 416 -15.89 32.76 -12.44
C SER A 416 -15.58 31.46 -13.18
N LEU A 417 -16.60 30.74 -13.64
CA LEU A 417 -16.44 29.48 -14.37
C LEU A 417 -15.53 29.63 -15.60
N GLU A 418 -15.73 30.68 -16.41
CA GLU A 418 -14.92 30.94 -17.60
C GLU A 418 -13.45 31.19 -17.27
N GLN A 419 -13.18 32.00 -16.24
CA GLN A 419 -11.81 32.27 -15.79
C GLN A 419 -11.17 31.00 -15.20
N ALA A 420 -11.92 30.23 -14.41
CA ALA A 420 -11.44 28.99 -13.82
C ALA A 420 -11.04 27.97 -14.90
N ILE A 421 -11.85 27.79 -15.95
CA ILE A 421 -11.52 26.93 -17.10
C ILE A 421 -10.24 27.40 -17.81
N THR A 422 -10.14 28.71 -18.05
CA THR A 422 -8.99 29.32 -18.73
C THR A 422 -7.70 29.12 -17.92
N ASP A 423 -7.72 29.45 -16.64
CA ASP A 423 -6.56 29.30 -15.75
C ASP A 423 -6.16 27.83 -15.54
N THR A 424 -7.12 26.90 -15.54
CA THR A 424 -6.81 25.47 -15.47
C THR A 424 -6.13 24.95 -16.74
N ARG A 425 -6.49 25.47 -17.93
CA ARG A 425 -5.77 25.17 -19.19
C ARG A 425 -4.35 25.73 -19.19
N ILE A 426 -4.18 26.98 -18.75
CA ILE A 426 -2.84 27.60 -18.60
C ILE A 426 -1.99 26.79 -17.62
N TYR A 427 -2.56 26.36 -16.49
CA TYR A 427 -1.83 25.55 -15.52
C TYR A 427 -1.45 24.17 -16.05
N ARG A 428 -2.31 23.53 -16.85
CA ARG A 428 -1.99 22.29 -17.56
C ARG A 428 -0.80 22.50 -18.51
N ASP A 429 -0.84 23.53 -19.35
CA ASP A 429 0.23 23.81 -20.32
C ASP A 429 1.56 24.08 -19.62
N PHE A 430 1.53 24.81 -18.49
CA PHE A 430 2.69 24.99 -17.63
C PHE A 430 3.27 23.67 -17.10
N ILE A 431 2.43 22.70 -16.71
CA ILE A 431 2.92 21.38 -16.27
C ILE A 431 3.60 20.64 -17.42
N ILE A 432 3.01 20.66 -18.62
CA ILE A 432 3.59 20.01 -19.81
C ILE A 432 4.93 20.63 -20.15
N ASP A 433 5.00 21.97 -20.26
CA ASP A 433 6.25 22.68 -20.57
C ASP A 433 7.33 22.33 -19.51
N ARG A 434 6.95 22.26 -18.24
CA ARG A 434 7.86 21.87 -17.16
C ARG A 434 8.39 20.45 -17.31
N LEU A 435 7.56 19.49 -17.70
CA LEU A 435 7.97 18.12 -17.97
C LEU A 435 8.93 18.05 -19.17
N VAL A 436 8.65 18.83 -20.23
CA VAL A 436 9.54 18.96 -21.40
C VAL A 436 10.90 19.50 -20.97
N ALA A 437 10.93 20.56 -20.17
CA ALA A 437 12.18 21.17 -19.69
C ALA A 437 13.04 20.18 -18.88
N ILE A 438 12.41 19.44 -17.98
CA ILE A 438 13.08 18.44 -17.13
C ILE A 438 13.65 17.28 -17.97
N ARG A 439 12.89 16.78 -18.95
CA ARG A 439 13.40 15.78 -19.91
C ARG A 439 14.53 16.33 -20.77
N THR A 440 14.44 17.59 -21.18
CA THR A 440 15.47 18.28 -21.97
C THR A 440 16.78 18.42 -21.20
N LEU A 441 16.75 18.54 -19.86
CA LEU A 441 17.95 18.45 -19.02
C LEU A 441 18.52 17.03 -18.88
N GLY A 442 17.85 16.03 -19.44
CA GLY A 442 18.24 14.61 -19.32
C GLY A 442 18.07 14.05 -17.91
N LEU A 443 17.21 14.66 -17.08
CA LEU A 443 16.93 14.13 -15.75
C LEU A 443 16.11 12.84 -15.83
N PRO A 444 16.37 11.84 -14.96
CA PRO A 444 15.71 10.55 -15.01
C PRO A 444 14.30 10.66 -14.42
N ILE A 445 13.36 11.14 -15.22
CA ILE A 445 11.92 11.15 -14.90
C ILE A 445 11.17 10.12 -15.73
N PRO A 446 10.06 9.55 -15.23
CA PRO A 446 9.23 8.68 -16.03
C PRO A 446 8.55 9.45 -17.17
N GLU A 447 8.07 8.71 -18.17
CA GLU A 447 7.19 9.29 -19.16
C GLU A 447 5.83 9.60 -18.53
N PHE A 448 5.36 10.81 -18.78
CA PHE A 448 4.07 11.31 -18.36
C PHE A 448 3.18 11.50 -19.57
N LYS A 449 1.98 10.96 -19.49
CA LYS A 449 0.89 11.13 -20.45
C LYS A 449 -0.22 11.95 -19.83
N GLN A 450 -0.72 12.93 -20.57
CA GLN A 450 -1.91 13.66 -20.16
C GLN A 450 -3.16 12.83 -20.46
N ILE A 451 -4.11 12.82 -19.52
CA ILE A 451 -5.45 12.28 -19.70
C ILE A 451 -6.44 13.44 -19.56
N ASP A 452 -7.25 13.60 -20.59
CA ASP A 452 -8.30 14.61 -20.65
C ASP A 452 -9.65 13.94 -20.49
N ILE A 453 -10.33 14.25 -19.39
CA ILE A 453 -11.73 13.88 -19.21
C ILE A 453 -12.56 15.12 -18.95
N GLU A 454 -13.85 15.01 -19.24
CA GLU A 454 -14.84 16.01 -18.88
C GLU A 454 -15.53 15.60 -17.59
N ASP A 455 -15.93 16.54 -16.75
CA ASP A 455 -16.73 16.31 -15.55
C ASP A 455 -17.94 17.24 -15.54
N GLU A 456 -18.95 16.92 -14.74
CA GLU A 456 -20.20 17.67 -14.66
C GLU A 456 -20.24 18.53 -13.40
N LEU A 457 -20.40 19.84 -13.59
CA LEU A 457 -20.59 20.81 -12.53
C LEU A 457 -21.93 21.52 -12.73
N GLY A 458 -22.97 20.99 -12.08
CA GLY A 458 -24.35 21.46 -12.27
C GLY A 458 -24.82 21.18 -13.70
N ALA A 459 -25.17 22.22 -14.46
CA ALA A 459 -25.58 22.10 -15.86
C ALA A 459 -24.42 22.31 -16.86
N SER A 460 -23.18 22.49 -16.37
CA SER A 460 -22.01 22.77 -17.20
C SER A 460 -21.02 21.63 -17.18
N THR A 461 -20.31 21.45 -18.29
CA THR A 461 -19.21 20.50 -18.42
C THR A 461 -17.89 21.22 -18.21
N ILE A 462 -17.02 20.66 -17.37
CA ILE A 462 -15.71 21.22 -17.03
C ILE A 462 -14.59 20.26 -17.40
N PRO A 463 -13.41 20.74 -17.85
CA PRO A 463 -12.27 19.87 -18.10
C PRO A 463 -11.60 19.45 -16.78
N VAL A 464 -11.21 18.18 -16.72
CA VAL A 464 -10.38 17.62 -15.66
C VAL A 464 -9.17 16.96 -16.29
N TYR A 465 -7.98 17.38 -15.82
CA TYR A 465 -6.70 16.92 -16.34
C TYR A 465 -6.03 15.99 -15.33
N TYR A 466 -5.61 14.82 -15.81
CA TYR A 466 -4.71 13.94 -15.08
C TYR A 466 -3.38 13.80 -15.80
N PHE A 467 -2.35 13.49 -15.03
CA PHE A 467 -1.05 13.10 -15.51
C PHE A 467 -0.78 11.67 -15.06
N GLU A 468 -0.69 10.77 -16.04
CA GLU A 468 -0.41 9.35 -15.90
C GLU A 468 1.09 9.11 -16.09
N ARG A 469 1.65 8.20 -15.30
CA ARG A 469 2.97 7.60 -15.53
C ARG A 469 2.98 6.13 -15.13
N ASP A 470 4.03 5.41 -15.53
CA ASP A 470 4.28 4.06 -15.04
C ASP A 470 4.51 4.05 -13.52
N TYR A 471 4.09 2.97 -12.88
CA TYR A 471 4.61 2.62 -11.56
C TYR A 471 6.06 2.16 -11.71
N ILE A 472 6.96 2.78 -10.94
CA ILE A 472 8.38 2.50 -11.00
C ILE A 472 8.74 1.65 -9.78
N PRO A 473 9.18 0.39 -9.98
CA PRO A 473 9.59 -0.46 -8.88
C PRO A 473 10.87 0.08 -8.26
N GLY A 474 10.92 0.12 -6.93
CA GLY A 474 12.06 0.61 -6.17
C GLY A 474 11.62 1.04 -4.78
N ILE A 475 12.48 1.76 -4.08
CA ILE A 475 12.22 2.27 -2.73
C ILE A 475 12.41 3.77 -2.73
N ALA A 476 11.45 4.51 -2.17
CA ALA A 476 11.61 5.94 -1.97
C ALA A 476 12.75 6.23 -0.97
N THR A 477 13.56 7.25 -1.24
CA THR A 477 14.78 7.50 -0.46
C THR A 477 14.49 7.69 1.04
N ASP A 478 13.41 8.40 1.36
CA ASP A 478 12.96 8.68 2.73
C ASP A 478 12.51 7.41 3.48
N LYS A 479 12.09 6.38 2.73
CA LYS A 479 11.52 5.11 3.22
C LYS A 479 12.46 3.92 3.11
N ILE A 480 13.76 4.13 2.82
CA ILE A 480 14.73 3.02 2.76
C ILE A 480 14.77 2.28 4.11
N PRO A 481 14.44 0.97 4.13
CA PRO A 481 14.47 0.16 5.34
C PRO A 481 15.83 0.13 6.01
N SER A 482 15.84 0.13 7.33
CA SER A 482 17.07 0.25 8.14
C SER A 482 18.05 -0.90 7.87
N LEU A 483 17.54 -2.10 7.55
CA LEU A 483 18.35 -3.29 7.27
C LEU A 483 19.31 -3.12 6.07
N PHE A 484 18.98 -2.27 5.11
CA PHE A 484 19.85 -2.05 3.95
C PHE A 484 21.14 -1.34 4.34
N TYR A 485 21.10 -0.42 5.30
CA TYR A 485 22.29 0.31 5.74
C TYR A 485 23.31 -0.59 6.43
N ALA A 486 22.89 -1.71 7.03
CA ALA A 486 23.81 -2.67 7.63
C ALA A 486 24.70 -3.41 6.60
N ARG A 487 24.39 -3.31 5.31
CA ARG A 487 25.10 -4.01 4.24
C ARG A 487 26.31 -3.20 3.80
N ALA A 488 27.47 -3.85 3.80
CA ALA A 488 28.71 -3.21 3.40
C ALA A 488 28.64 -2.68 1.96
N GLY A 489 29.00 -1.42 1.75
CA GLY A 489 29.00 -0.76 0.46
C GLY A 489 27.65 -0.23 -0.03
N PHE A 490 26.55 -0.48 0.71
CA PHE A 490 25.24 0.06 0.36
C PHE A 490 25.19 1.58 0.52
N LEU A 491 25.71 2.10 1.65
CA LEU A 491 25.66 3.53 1.95
C LEU A 491 26.39 4.38 0.91
N PRO A 492 27.64 4.05 0.47
CA PRO A 492 28.29 4.82 -0.58
C PRO A 492 27.54 4.82 -1.92
N GLN A 493 26.98 3.69 -2.33
CA GLN A 493 26.20 3.63 -3.57
C GLN A 493 24.91 4.44 -3.49
N LEU A 494 24.21 4.36 -2.35
CA LEU A 494 23.04 5.21 -2.10
C LEU A 494 23.43 6.69 -2.12
N ALA A 495 24.52 7.05 -1.45
CA ALA A 495 25.01 8.42 -1.35
C ALA A 495 25.26 9.04 -2.73
N PHE A 496 25.82 8.28 -3.67
CA PHE A 496 25.98 8.73 -5.05
C PHE A 496 24.65 9.15 -5.70
N PHE A 497 23.62 8.31 -5.60
CA PHE A 497 22.31 8.62 -6.16
C PHE A 497 21.58 9.75 -5.40
N LEU A 498 21.77 9.85 -4.09
CA LEU A 498 21.30 10.99 -3.30
C LEU A 498 21.96 12.31 -3.77
N GLY A 499 23.25 12.29 -4.10
CA GLY A 499 23.94 13.43 -4.71
C GLY A 499 23.33 13.84 -6.05
N GLN A 500 23.04 12.87 -6.93
CA GLN A 500 22.35 13.14 -8.20
C GLN A 500 20.95 13.71 -8.01
N ALA A 501 20.18 13.15 -7.07
CA ALA A 501 18.86 13.65 -6.72
C ALA A 501 18.92 15.08 -6.16
N ALA A 502 19.92 15.39 -5.33
CA ALA A 502 20.15 16.73 -4.80
C ALA A 502 20.44 17.72 -5.96
N ALA A 503 21.28 17.35 -6.92
CA ALA A 503 21.54 18.17 -8.11
C ALA A 503 20.25 18.48 -8.86
N ALA A 504 19.41 17.46 -9.08
CA ALA A 504 18.12 17.62 -9.74
C ALA A 504 17.21 18.61 -8.99
N SER A 505 17.02 18.42 -7.67
CA SER A 505 16.17 19.31 -6.87
C SER A 505 16.69 20.75 -6.80
N LEU A 506 18.00 20.93 -6.63
CA LEU A 506 18.65 22.23 -6.52
C LEU A 506 18.59 23.02 -7.83
N VAL A 507 18.90 22.37 -8.96
CA VAL A 507 18.88 23.01 -10.29
C VAL A 507 17.44 23.40 -10.65
N LEU A 508 16.50 22.46 -10.52
CA LEU A 508 15.09 22.72 -10.79
C LEU A 508 14.47 23.68 -9.78
N GLY A 509 15.10 23.91 -8.63
CA GLY A 509 14.58 24.71 -7.52
C GLY A 509 13.20 24.24 -7.08
N ARG A 510 13.13 22.94 -6.76
CA ARG A 510 11.92 22.27 -6.30
C ARG A 510 11.61 22.74 -4.88
N THR A 511 10.84 23.81 -4.72
CA THR A 511 10.53 24.35 -3.39
C THR A 511 9.04 24.36 -3.09
N ASP A 512 8.72 24.22 -1.81
CA ASP A 512 7.37 24.40 -1.30
C ASP A 512 6.96 25.87 -1.42
N PRO A 513 5.84 26.20 -2.10
CA PRO A 513 5.36 27.56 -2.19
C PRO A 513 5.02 28.23 -0.85
N ARG A 514 4.89 27.48 0.25
CA ARG A 514 4.53 27.99 1.58
C ARG A 514 5.75 28.19 2.47
N SER A 515 6.57 27.16 2.62
CA SER A 515 7.74 27.19 3.52
C SER A 515 9.03 27.63 2.82
N ASN A 516 9.06 27.64 1.48
CA ASN A 516 10.27 27.76 0.66
C ASN A 516 11.33 26.69 0.96
N GLN A 517 10.98 25.62 1.68
CA GLN A 517 11.86 24.47 1.86
C GLN A 517 11.99 23.70 0.54
N LEU A 518 13.16 23.11 0.32
CA LEU A 518 13.45 22.34 -0.87
C LEU A 518 12.83 20.95 -0.74
N TYR A 519 12.12 20.50 -1.77
CA TYR A 519 11.68 19.12 -1.92
C TYR A 519 12.87 18.26 -2.36
N TYR A 520 13.39 17.50 -1.41
CA TYR A 520 14.49 16.56 -1.59
C TYR A 520 14.40 15.51 -0.49
N ASP A 521 14.53 14.23 -0.86
CA ASP A 521 14.40 13.12 0.08
C ASP A 521 13.06 13.18 0.84
N ASP A 522 11.98 13.34 0.06
CA ASP A 522 10.62 13.56 0.56
C ASP A 522 9.58 12.63 -0.06
N GLY A 523 10.05 11.53 -0.66
CA GLY A 523 9.24 10.46 -1.23
C GLY A 523 9.08 10.51 -2.75
N ASP A 524 9.60 11.55 -3.41
CA ASP A 524 9.56 11.67 -4.87
C ASP A 524 10.75 11.00 -5.57
N GLU A 525 11.85 10.76 -4.86
CA GLU A 525 13.05 10.10 -5.38
C GLU A 525 12.99 8.58 -5.11
N ILE A 526 13.02 7.77 -6.17
CA ILE A 526 13.05 6.31 -6.06
C ILE A 526 14.45 5.78 -6.37
N ILE A 527 14.94 4.90 -5.50
CA ILE A 527 16.12 4.08 -5.73
C ILE A 527 15.71 2.71 -6.21
N ARG A 528 16.17 2.34 -7.41
CA ARG A 528 16.07 0.97 -7.93
C ARG A 528 17.20 0.14 -7.36
N LEU A 529 16.86 -1.07 -6.93
CA LEU A 529 17.83 -2.03 -6.42
C LEU A 529 18.07 -3.15 -7.44
N ASP A 530 19.28 -3.71 -7.43
CA ASP A 530 19.56 -4.97 -8.14
C ASP A 530 19.01 -6.20 -7.40
N ALA A 531 19.26 -7.39 -7.95
CA ALA A 531 18.86 -8.66 -7.36
C ALA A 531 19.50 -8.93 -5.98
N PHE A 532 20.60 -8.26 -5.65
CA PHE A 532 21.29 -8.38 -4.37
C PHE A 532 20.84 -7.30 -3.37
N GLY A 533 19.99 -6.36 -3.79
CA GLY A 533 19.47 -5.28 -2.98
C GLY A 533 20.41 -4.08 -2.86
N PHE A 534 21.25 -3.83 -3.87
CA PHE A 534 22.14 -2.68 -3.96
C PHE A 534 21.60 -1.61 -4.92
N PRO A 535 21.77 -0.30 -4.63
CA PRO A 535 21.34 0.79 -5.48
C PRO A 535 21.98 0.73 -6.88
N ILE A 536 21.16 0.82 -7.93
CA ILE A 536 21.63 0.82 -9.33
C ILE A 536 21.17 2.02 -10.16
N ALA A 537 20.11 2.69 -9.74
CA ALA A 537 19.60 3.87 -10.42
C ALA A 537 18.72 4.71 -9.50
N PHE A 538 18.71 6.02 -9.72
CA PHE A 538 17.73 6.94 -9.18
C PHE A 538 16.71 7.32 -10.27
N MET A 539 15.45 7.52 -9.86
CA MET A 539 14.42 8.11 -10.70
C MET A 539 13.63 9.15 -9.91
N LEU A 540 13.40 10.31 -10.50
CA LEU A 540 12.57 11.36 -9.94
C LEU A 540 11.12 11.17 -10.42
N LEU A 541 10.23 10.74 -9.53
CA LEU A 541 8.85 10.39 -9.89
C LEU A 541 7.92 11.57 -10.09
N GLU A 542 8.17 12.68 -9.40
CA GLU A 542 7.25 13.81 -9.37
C GLU A 542 8.04 15.13 -9.38
N THR A 543 7.52 16.08 -10.14
CA THR A 543 8.19 17.37 -10.39
C THR A 543 7.50 18.50 -9.62
N THR A 544 6.80 18.16 -8.54
CA THR A 544 6.12 19.16 -7.69
C THR A 544 7.15 20.17 -7.18
N GLY A 545 6.77 21.44 -7.15
CA GLY A 545 7.66 22.54 -6.77
C GLY A 545 8.71 22.93 -7.81
N SER A 546 8.95 22.13 -8.87
CA SER A 546 9.93 22.50 -9.90
C SER A 546 9.64 23.86 -10.51
N PHE A 547 10.71 24.65 -10.67
CA PHE A 547 10.73 26.03 -11.13
C PHE A 547 10.00 27.01 -10.21
N LYS A 548 9.74 26.65 -8.95
CA LYS A 548 9.17 27.59 -8.00
C LYS A 548 10.21 28.61 -7.53
N ASP A 549 11.43 28.16 -7.29
CA ASP A 549 12.58 29.03 -7.08
C ASP A 549 13.55 28.86 -8.24
N TRP A 550 13.70 29.86 -9.10
CA TRP A 550 14.66 29.84 -10.22
C TRP A 550 15.77 30.89 -10.09
N THR A 551 15.81 31.62 -8.97
CA THR A 551 16.74 32.74 -8.77
C THR A 551 17.77 32.49 -7.66
N THR A 552 17.43 31.72 -6.62
CA THR A 552 18.35 31.49 -5.50
C THR A 552 19.58 30.69 -5.96
N PRO A 553 20.82 31.08 -5.62
CA PRO A 553 22.01 30.29 -5.91
C PRO A 553 21.97 28.89 -5.26
N ILE A 554 22.52 27.87 -5.94
CA ILE A 554 22.51 26.47 -5.47
C ILE A 554 23.23 26.34 -4.12
N GLU A 555 24.30 27.10 -3.92
CA GLU A 555 25.13 27.16 -2.72
C GLU A 555 24.30 27.47 -1.47
N ASN A 556 23.24 28.27 -1.62
CA ASN A 556 22.37 28.68 -0.51
C ASN A 556 21.32 27.63 -0.15
N MET A 557 20.96 26.75 -1.10
CA MET A 557 19.96 25.69 -0.91
C MET A 557 20.60 24.36 -0.52
N LEU A 558 21.86 24.12 -0.91
CA LEU A 558 22.61 22.90 -0.63
C LEU A 558 22.63 22.46 0.84
N PRO A 559 22.70 23.35 1.86
CA PRO A 559 22.67 22.93 3.25
C PRO A 559 21.46 22.05 3.60
N HIS A 560 20.30 22.28 2.99
CA HIS A 560 19.11 21.46 3.21
C HIS A 560 19.30 20.01 2.73
N CYS A 561 19.92 19.80 1.58
CA CYS A 561 20.24 18.46 1.09
C CYS A 561 21.25 17.75 2.00
N ILE A 562 22.22 18.49 2.55
CA ILE A 562 23.22 17.94 3.48
C ILE A 562 22.55 17.48 4.78
N GLU A 563 21.59 18.25 5.32
CA GLU A 563 20.83 17.84 6.51
C GLU A 563 20.10 16.51 6.31
N HIS A 564 19.48 16.30 5.14
CA HIS A 564 18.82 15.04 4.81
C HIS A 564 19.83 13.89 4.59
N PHE A 565 20.92 14.15 3.88
CA PHE A 565 21.99 13.16 3.71
C PHE A 565 22.56 12.67 5.06
N VAL A 566 22.72 13.59 6.02
CA VAL A 566 23.15 13.25 7.38
C VAL A 566 22.17 12.30 8.08
N ARG A 567 20.86 12.39 7.83
CA ARG A 567 19.89 11.43 8.40
C ARG A 567 20.15 10.00 7.90
N HIS A 568 20.53 9.83 6.64
CA HIS A 568 20.95 8.52 6.11
C HIS A 568 22.23 8.01 6.78
N MET A 569 23.20 8.89 7.01
CA MET A 569 24.42 8.53 7.73
C MET A 569 24.14 8.15 9.19
N GLU A 570 23.23 8.85 9.88
CA GLU A 570 22.81 8.47 11.24
C GLU A 570 22.10 7.11 11.26
N LYS A 571 21.21 6.83 10.30
CA LYS A 571 20.59 5.50 10.14
C LYS A 571 21.67 4.43 9.98
N ALA A 572 22.69 4.66 9.16
CA ALA A 572 23.80 3.73 8.98
C ALA A 572 24.66 3.57 10.25
N ARG A 573 24.93 4.66 10.98
CA ARG A 573 25.67 4.61 12.25
C ARG A 573 24.93 3.74 13.28
N GLN A 574 23.60 3.85 13.35
CA GLN A 574 22.76 3.01 14.21
C GLN A 574 22.83 1.52 13.84
N GLN A 575 23.11 1.20 12.58
CA GLN A 575 23.31 -0.18 12.12
C GLN A 575 24.75 -0.70 12.29
N GLY A 576 25.65 0.08 12.90
CA GLY A 576 27.01 -0.34 13.18
C GLY A 576 27.95 -0.35 11.97
N VAL A 577 27.66 0.47 10.96
CA VAL A 577 28.51 0.64 9.77
C VAL A 577 29.90 1.18 10.16
N ALA A 578 30.95 0.67 9.51
CA ALA A 578 32.33 1.01 9.82
C ALA A 578 32.72 2.42 9.33
N GLN A 579 33.64 3.08 10.04
CA GLN A 579 34.03 4.47 9.75
C GLN A 579 34.47 4.74 8.29
N PRO A 580 35.25 3.87 7.63
CA PRO A 580 35.65 4.10 6.24
C PRO A 580 34.49 4.20 5.25
N GLU A 581 33.32 3.61 5.56
CA GLU A 581 32.14 3.74 4.69
C GLU A 581 31.53 5.14 4.75
N PHE A 582 31.61 5.85 5.88
CA PHE A 582 31.12 7.23 5.95
C PHE A 582 31.97 8.17 5.10
N SER A 583 33.29 8.02 5.13
CA SER A 583 34.18 8.80 4.25
C SER A 583 33.91 8.49 2.77
N SER A 584 33.71 7.21 2.43
CA SER A 584 33.36 6.78 1.07
C SER A 584 32.00 7.31 0.62
N ALA A 585 31.01 7.34 1.53
CA ALA A 585 29.69 7.87 1.27
C ALA A 585 29.70 9.38 1.06
N LEU A 586 30.48 10.12 1.86
CA LEU A 586 30.65 11.56 1.68
C LEU A 586 31.25 11.90 0.32
N GLN A 587 32.31 11.19 -0.07
CA GLN A 587 32.90 11.33 -1.40
C GLN A 587 31.87 11.00 -2.49
N SER A 588 31.15 9.89 -2.34
CA SER A 588 30.16 9.44 -3.33
C SER A 588 29.01 10.44 -3.49
N PHE A 589 28.52 11.04 -2.40
CA PHE A 589 27.51 12.10 -2.45
C PHE A 589 28.01 13.34 -3.19
N SER A 590 29.23 13.79 -2.87
CA SER A 590 29.86 14.92 -3.55
C SER A 590 30.03 14.64 -5.04
N ASP A 591 30.56 13.47 -5.40
CA ASP A 591 30.75 13.03 -6.78
C ASP A 591 29.42 12.96 -7.54
N GLY A 592 28.38 12.39 -6.94
CA GLY A 592 27.05 12.31 -7.53
C GLY A 592 26.46 13.68 -7.86
N LEU A 593 26.55 14.62 -6.91
CA LEU A 593 26.10 16.01 -7.08
C LEU A 593 26.90 16.74 -8.17
N LYS A 594 28.23 16.69 -8.07
CA LYS A 594 29.18 17.36 -8.97
C LYS A 594 29.04 16.87 -10.40
N ASN A 595 29.05 15.55 -10.59
CA ASN A 595 28.97 14.93 -11.91
C ASN A 595 27.66 15.27 -12.60
N GLU A 596 26.55 15.28 -11.87
CA GLU A 596 25.23 15.58 -12.45
C GLU A 596 25.06 17.05 -12.83
N ILE A 597 25.60 17.98 -12.03
CA ILE A 597 25.66 19.41 -12.39
C ILE A 597 26.53 19.61 -13.63
N LEU A 598 27.73 19.02 -13.68
CA LEU A 598 28.63 19.12 -14.84
C LEU A 598 28.00 18.54 -16.11
N ARG A 599 27.27 17.43 -15.99
CA ARG A 599 26.52 16.83 -17.10
C ARG A 599 25.48 17.81 -17.64
N MET A 600 24.67 18.41 -16.77
CA MET A 600 23.66 19.40 -17.19
C MET A 600 24.28 20.68 -17.76
N GLN A 601 25.41 21.15 -17.22
CA GLN A 601 26.17 22.28 -17.78
C GLN A 601 26.66 21.97 -19.19
N THR A 602 27.25 20.78 -19.39
CA THR A 602 27.73 20.33 -20.71
C THR A 602 26.59 20.31 -21.72
N LEU A 603 25.42 19.80 -21.33
CA LEU A 603 24.23 19.76 -22.18
C LEU A 603 23.69 21.16 -22.52
N THR A 604 23.80 22.10 -21.58
CA THR A 604 23.36 23.49 -21.76
C THR A 604 24.34 24.29 -22.65
N ASP A 605 25.61 23.92 -22.65
CA ASP A 605 26.65 24.57 -23.47
C ASP A 605 26.75 23.99 -24.89
N ASP A 606 26.15 22.82 -25.13
CA ASP A 606 26.03 22.22 -26.47
C ASP A 606 25.01 23.00 -27.33
N PRO A 607 25.45 23.71 -28.39
CA PRO A 607 24.55 24.46 -29.26
C PRO A 607 23.58 23.59 -30.05
N SER A 608 23.85 22.28 -30.17
CA SER A 608 22.99 21.34 -30.91
C SER A 608 21.83 20.78 -30.07
N ALA A 609 21.85 21.00 -28.76
CA ALA A 609 20.87 20.44 -27.84
C ALA A 609 19.63 21.34 -27.63
N ASP A 610 19.59 22.54 -28.20
CA ASP A 610 18.50 23.54 -28.10
C ASP A 610 18.02 23.88 -26.66
N VAL A 611 18.76 23.47 -25.62
CA VAL A 611 18.36 23.58 -24.21
C VAL A 611 18.19 25.05 -23.80
N ARG A 612 19.14 25.91 -24.16
CA ARG A 612 19.08 27.35 -23.81
C ARG A 612 17.93 28.08 -24.50
N SER A 613 17.59 27.68 -25.73
CA SER A 613 16.54 28.30 -26.54
C SER A 613 15.15 27.72 -26.28
N LEU A 614 15.03 26.71 -25.42
CA LEU A 614 13.75 26.12 -25.04
C LEU A 614 12.81 27.22 -24.50
N PHE A 615 11.59 27.28 -25.05
CA PHE A 615 10.58 28.33 -24.80
C PHE A 615 10.89 29.73 -25.32
N SER A 616 11.86 29.91 -26.22
CA SER A 616 12.12 31.20 -26.87
C SER A 616 10.92 31.72 -27.69
N ASP A 617 10.04 30.82 -28.12
CA ASP A 617 8.75 31.08 -28.78
C ASP A 617 7.65 31.58 -27.82
N ARG A 618 7.82 31.41 -26.50
CA ARG A 618 6.86 31.86 -25.48
C ARG A 618 7.04 33.33 -25.12
N SER A 619 5.96 33.95 -24.64
CA SER A 619 5.97 35.34 -24.13
C SER A 619 6.89 35.48 -22.91
N PHE A 620 7.50 36.66 -22.78
CA PHE A 620 8.31 37.01 -21.62
C PHE A 620 7.41 37.68 -20.57
N GLU A 621 6.68 36.86 -19.82
CA GLU A 621 5.83 37.30 -18.71
C GLU A 621 6.54 37.03 -17.37
N ASP A 622 6.35 37.93 -16.40
CA ASP A 622 6.93 37.76 -15.07
C ASP A 622 6.39 36.49 -14.41
N GLY A 623 7.30 35.64 -13.95
CA GLY A 623 6.95 34.32 -13.41
C GLY A 623 6.35 33.32 -14.43
N GLY A 624 6.36 33.62 -15.73
CA GLY A 624 6.01 32.68 -16.81
C GLY A 624 7.11 31.63 -17.06
N ILE A 625 6.81 30.58 -17.83
CA ILE A 625 7.73 29.44 -18.01
C ILE A 625 9.09 29.85 -18.61
N ARG A 626 9.10 30.75 -19.60
CA ARG A 626 10.33 31.24 -20.23
C ARG A 626 11.24 31.94 -19.22
N CYS A 627 10.70 32.89 -18.45
CA CYS A 627 11.46 33.62 -17.44
C CYS A 627 12.06 32.67 -16.39
N ARG A 628 11.28 31.67 -15.94
CA ARG A 628 11.76 30.67 -14.98
C ARG A 628 12.87 29.79 -15.57
N TRP A 629 12.68 29.35 -16.81
CA TRP A 629 13.65 28.50 -17.50
C TRP A 629 14.98 29.21 -17.73
N GLU A 630 14.95 30.44 -18.24
CA GLU A 630 16.15 31.26 -18.42
C GLU A 630 16.89 31.46 -17.08
N GLY A 631 16.17 31.65 -15.98
CA GLY A 631 16.78 31.73 -14.65
C GLY A 631 17.40 30.42 -14.15
N VAL A 632 16.77 29.26 -14.40
CA VAL A 632 17.35 27.94 -14.10
C VAL A 632 18.66 27.73 -14.87
N ILE A 633 18.67 28.06 -16.16
CA ILE A 633 19.85 27.97 -17.02
C ILE A 633 20.95 28.93 -16.55
N GLU A 634 20.59 30.16 -16.19
CA GLU A 634 21.54 31.13 -15.65
C GLU A 634 22.15 30.67 -14.32
N ARG A 635 21.32 30.18 -13.39
CA ARG A 635 21.76 29.57 -12.13
C ARG A 635 22.76 28.45 -12.40
N LEU A 636 22.38 27.49 -13.25
CA LEU A 636 23.21 26.34 -13.57
C LEU A 636 24.56 26.79 -14.17
N GLY A 637 24.58 27.77 -15.07
CA GLY A 637 25.82 28.28 -15.67
C GLY A 637 26.73 29.05 -14.71
N ARG A 638 26.18 29.62 -13.63
CA ARG A 638 26.95 30.34 -12.59
C ARG A 638 27.52 29.42 -11.52
N THR A 639 26.90 28.27 -11.28
CA THR A 639 27.33 27.31 -10.26
C THR A 639 28.73 26.77 -10.54
N ARG A 640 29.57 26.73 -9.50
CA ARG A 640 30.92 26.17 -9.56
C ARG A 640 30.98 24.88 -8.73
N PRO A 641 31.07 23.68 -9.34
CA PRO A 641 31.02 22.43 -8.60
C PRO A 641 32.08 22.29 -7.50
N GLU A 642 33.28 22.84 -7.70
CA GLU A 642 34.34 22.86 -6.67
C GLU A 642 33.95 23.65 -5.41
N GLN A 643 33.10 24.68 -5.54
CA GLN A 643 32.59 25.43 -4.39
C GLN A 643 31.54 24.62 -3.62
N LEU A 644 30.71 23.83 -4.32
CA LEU A 644 29.73 22.95 -3.70
C LEU A 644 30.41 21.83 -2.91
N GLU A 645 31.47 21.25 -3.47
CA GLU A 645 32.32 20.27 -2.80
C GLU A 645 32.90 20.85 -1.50
N ALA A 646 33.49 22.05 -1.55
CA ALA A 646 34.01 22.72 -0.37
C ALA A 646 32.93 22.99 0.71
N LEU A 647 31.69 23.30 0.30
CA LEU A 647 30.56 23.49 1.22
C LEU A 647 30.14 22.18 1.90
N ILE A 648 30.15 21.06 1.17
CA ILE A 648 29.83 19.74 1.71
C ILE A 648 30.84 19.36 2.80
N TYR A 649 32.14 19.40 2.49
CA TYR A 649 33.20 19.07 3.45
C TYR A 649 33.31 20.10 4.58
N GLY A 650 32.94 21.36 4.33
CA GLY A 650 32.92 22.42 5.33
C GLY A 650 31.75 22.35 6.31
N SER A 651 30.71 21.57 5.99
CA SER A 651 29.45 21.52 6.76
C SER A 651 29.66 21.02 8.19
N PRO A 652 29.13 21.72 9.22
CA PRO A 652 29.27 21.30 10.61
C PRO A 652 28.60 19.94 10.88
N HIS A 653 27.54 19.60 10.14
CA HIS A 653 26.81 18.34 10.31
C HIS A 653 27.58 17.11 9.81
N ILE A 654 28.54 17.30 8.89
CA ILE A 654 29.34 16.23 8.30
C ILE A 654 30.57 15.90 9.16
N ARG A 655 31.11 16.85 9.94
CA ARG A 655 32.38 16.68 10.66
C ARG A 655 32.40 15.46 11.58
N SER A 656 31.28 15.13 12.22
CA SER A 656 31.16 13.95 13.09
C SER A 656 31.25 12.60 12.37
N PHE A 657 31.24 12.60 11.04
CA PHE A 657 31.35 11.42 10.18
C PHE A 657 32.65 11.38 9.37
N ALA A 658 33.41 12.48 9.36
CA ALA A 658 34.66 12.60 8.62
C ALA A 658 35.90 12.30 9.49
N GLU A 659 35.79 12.47 10.82
CA GLU A 659 36.75 12.06 11.85
C GLU A 659 36.52 10.61 12.27
#